data_AF-A0A1F3PMQ7-F1
#
_entry.id   AF-A0A1F3PMQ7-F1
#
_cell.length_a   1.000
_cell.length_b   1.000
_cell.length_c   1.000
_cell.angle_alpha   90.00
_cell.angle_beta   90.00
_cell.angle_gamma   90.00
#
_symmetry.space_group_name_H-M   'P 1'
#
loop_
_entity.id
_entity.type
_entity.pdbx_description
1 polymer ?
#
loop_
_entity_poly.entity_id
_entity_poly.type
_entity_poly.pdbx_seq_one_letter_code
_entity_poly.pdbx_strand_id
1 'polypeptide(L)'
;MVNRVFLKILFLFFIFICCHNLTGQVIPIINYNIDANGQAKLTVISDTEHYYLLKVRHNPDSSFVLTASLTIGSPDSTVISESLGGYPADHYQVLEYPIDEPYDIDGDGVDDITEFNNIPLQNPLNPAPPFSMEDGSVAIDSFSTFKELAIKHETIPWCEYLNDKDFTKFLITDFYTDHPNIYFINCNKYYLHVDFADAMGIEYPGDDQVGGHIIYHPSIVSANGTMGTFAFNFTNSENKNFEIVQRTHELLAANMLYLENNFSYYINSENEDDYLNDTVLYQNSRVSVLLESDVFAEIDYWGLNPAEGFGFFRLMTPDETPGARDIVLYESLPNSLPRVAGVITSVVQTPLSHVNLRAMQDNIPNAFIRDPLLNDTIFNLLNHYIYLKVEADKYTIREATLDEVNSWFESSRPAAEQIPPLNLSYTSILPLSEISFSMSDGFGAKCSNVAAMLTFGFPDETIPDGFGVPFYFYQEFMKYNNFFTDIDMMLNDPQFISDRQKRGEMLKDLRDRIREAEMPGWIMNELSDMQMQFPAGISIRCRSSSNNEDLPGFSGAGLYTSKTQHPDEGHISKSIKQVYASLWNLRAFEEREFYRVNHYLASMGVLCHPSFSDEKVNGVGVTTDPVYNTDNTFYLNSQLGEDLITNPDSNSVPEEILLYKNPDYQEGYVLIQSSNLVPYDSILISKDHMQSMRMYLSKIHDEFEQLYGAEGNATFAIDVEYKITFDNRLVIKQARPWVSYEPVKSGQNDAVNQKLTVFPNPAQEWIYVQCADCNLKELIVSNITGSTVEGKLIMNSDNAGNIFFLKHLPPGVYLLTGFSEVDNKSYSGKFIKL
;
A
#
# COMPACT_ATOMS: atom_id res chain seq x y z
N MET A 1 -56.70 -63.06 49.22
CA MET A 1 -57.22 -61.68 49.23
C MET A 1 -56.18 -60.78 49.89
N VAL A 2 -55.00 -60.77 49.27
CA VAL A 2 -53.72 -60.21 49.69
C VAL A 2 -53.10 -59.63 48.42
N ASN A 3 -52.32 -58.56 48.52
CA ASN A 3 -51.50 -57.96 47.44
C ASN A 3 -52.15 -56.98 46.44
N ARG A 4 -52.87 -55.96 46.92
CA ARG A 4 -52.99 -54.68 46.16
C ARG A 4 -52.69 -53.39 46.94
N VAL A 5 -52.34 -53.49 48.22
CA VAL A 5 -52.04 -52.29 49.05
C VAL A 5 -50.53 -52.05 49.22
N PHE A 6 -49.68 -53.06 49.02
CA PHE A 6 -48.23 -52.93 49.25
C PHE A 6 -47.45 -52.27 48.09
N LEU A 7 -48.02 -52.20 46.88
CA LEU A 7 -47.34 -51.64 45.71
C LEU A 7 -47.59 -50.13 45.50
N LYS A 8 -48.53 -49.53 46.24
CA LYS A 8 -48.80 -48.08 46.18
C LYS A 8 -48.06 -47.27 47.24
N ILE A 9 -47.48 -47.92 48.25
CA ILE A 9 -46.68 -47.24 49.29
C ILE A 9 -45.19 -47.25 48.93
N LEU A 10 -44.71 -48.19 48.09
CA LEU A 10 -43.33 -48.20 47.62
C LEU A 10 -43.06 -47.24 46.44
N PHE A 11 -44.10 -46.83 45.71
CA PHE A 11 -43.97 -45.91 44.56
C PHE A 11 -44.18 -44.42 44.92
N LEU A 12 -44.56 -44.14 46.17
CA LEU A 12 -44.75 -42.79 46.70
C LEU A 12 -43.66 -42.37 47.69
N PHE A 13 -42.64 -43.22 47.89
CA PHE A 13 -41.48 -42.95 48.75
C PHE A 13 -40.13 -43.02 48.01
N PHE A 14 -40.14 -43.15 46.68
CA PHE A 14 -38.93 -43.18 45.82
C PHE A 14 -38.98 -42.17 44.67
N ILE A 15 -39.80 -41.12 44.79
CA ILE A 15 -39.71 -39.87 44.01
C ILE A 15 -39.55 -38.74 45.03
N PHE A 16 -38.51 -38.87 45.85
CA PHE A 16 -37.96 -37.83 46.72
C PHE A 16 -36.49 -38.19 46.97
N ILE A 17 -35.79 -38.53 45.88
CA ILE A 17 -34.33 -38.63 45.84
C ILE A 17 -33.88 -37.51 44.91
N CYS A 18 -33.14 -36.59 45.53
CA CYS A 18 -32.54 -35.38 45.03
C CYS A 18 -32.19 -35.40 43.52
N CYS A 19 -32.93 -34.63 42.74
CA CYS A 19 -32.31 -33.74 41.78
C CYS A 19 -32.34 -32.35 42.43
N HIS A 20 -31.38 -32.07 43.31
CA HIS A 20 -31.01 -30.68 43.55
C HIS A 20 -30.34 -30.22 42.25
N ASN A 21 -31.14 -29.69 41.32
CA ASN A 21 -30.58 -28.77 40.35
C ASN A 21 -30.16 -27.57 41.20
N LEU A 22 -28.86 -27.47 41.51
CA LEU A 22 -28.23 -26.31 42.09
C LEU A 22 -28.31 -25.17 41.06
N THR A 23 -29.49 -24.58 40.93
CA THR A 23 -29.65 -23.30 40.22
C THR A 23 -29.15 -22.22 41.18
N GLY A 24 -28.14 -21.46 40.78
CA GLY A 24 -27.57 -20.39 41.61
C GLY A 24 -28.64 -19.47 42.19
N GLN A 25 -28.46 -19.05 43.43
CA GLN A 25 -29.44 -18.19 44.11
C GLN A 25 -29.26 -16.75 43.63
N VAL A 26 -30.33 -16.13 43.12
CA VAL A 26 -30.30 -14.70 42.75
C VAL A 26 -30.23 -13.84 44.02
N ILE A 27 -29.21 -12.99 44.13
CA ILE A 27 -28.98 -12.11 45.28
C ILE A 27 -29.29 -10.65 44.89
N PRO A 28 -29.94 -9.87 45.77
CA PRO A 28 -30.21 -8.46 45.46
C PRO A 28 -28.93 -7.62 45.44
N ILE A 29 -28.80 -6.79 44.41
CA ILE A 29 -27.81 -5.71 44.33
C ILE A 29 -28.25 -4.59 45.28
N ILE A 30 -27.47 -4.34 46.34
CA ILE A 30 -27.79 -3.34 47.38
C ILE A 30 -27.27 -1.94 47.03
N ASN A 31 -26.23 -1.85 46.20
CA ASN A 31 -25.71 -0.60 45.70
C ASN A 31 -25.13 -0.81 44.30
N TYR A 32 -25.28 0.20 43.45
CA TYR A 32 -24.72 0.23 42.10
C TYR A 32 -24.11 1.60 41.87
N ASN A 33 -22.89 1.63 41.36
CA ASN A 33 -22.23 2.84 40.90
C ASN A 33 -21.32 2.52 39.71
N ILE A 34 -20.99 3.53 38.93
CA ILE A 34 -19.95 3.49 37.90
C ILE A 34 -18.67 4.07 38.50
N ASP A 35 -17.53 3.38 38.35
CA ASP A 35 -16.24 3.86 38.84
C ASP A 35 -15.62 4.92 37.90
N ALA A 36 -14.40 5.37 38.24
CA ALA A 36 -13.69 6.39 37.46
C ALA A 36 -13.34 5.95 36.04
N ASN A 37 -13.27 4.64 35.79
CA ASN A 37 -12.95 4.05 34.49
C ASN A 37 -14.23 3.68 33.70
N GLY A 38 -15.43 3.95 34.24
CA GLY A 38 -16.68 3.63 33.57
C GLY A 38 -17.20 2.20 33.82
N GLN A 39 -16.57 1.42 34.71
CA GLN A 39 -16.99 0.05 35.03
C GLN A 39 -18.08 0.03 36.11
N ALA A 40 -19.01 -0.91 35.99
CA ALA A 40 -20.02 -1.13 37.02
C ALA A 40 -19.41 -1.73 38.30
N LYS A 41 -19.72 -1.13 39.45
CA LYS A 41 -19.44 -1.66 40.78
C LYS A 41 -20.76 -1.99 41.47
N LEU A 42 -21.03 -3.28 41.62
CA LEU A 42 -22.24 -3.81 42.22
C LEU A 42 -21.91 -4.33 43.62
N THR A 43 -22.51 -3.75 44.64
CA THR A 43 -22.38 -4.27 46.01
C THR A 43 -23.52 -5.23 46.29
N VAL A 44 -23.18 -6.43 46.79
CA VAL A 44 -24.14 -7.42 47.31
C VAL A 44 -23.81 -7.74 48.76
N ILE A 45 -24.81 -8.22 49.51
CA ILE A 45 -24.57 -8.83 50.82
C ILE A 45 -23.91 -10.18 50.56
N SER A 46 -22.84 -10.49 51.27
CA SER A 46 -22.06 -11.70 51.05
C SER A 46 -21.37 -12.22 52.30
N ASP A 47 -20.81 -13.42 52.19
CA ASP A 47 -19.90 -14.01 53.16
C ASP A 47 -18.68 -14.63 52.45
N THR A 48 -17.83 -15.35 53.18
CA THR A 48 -16.62 -15.99 52.64
C THR A 48 -16.81 -17.47 52.28
N GLU A 49 -18.03 -18.01 52.43
CA GLU A 49 -18.38 -19.40 52.12
C GLU A 49 -18.96 -19.53 50.70
N HIS A 50 -19.21 -18.42 50.02
CA HIS A 50 -19.80 -18.37 48.69
C HIS A 50 -18.95 -17.58 47.68
N TYR A 51 -19.19 -17.86 46.40
CA TYR A 51 -18.71 -17.07 45.28
C TYR A 51 -19.90 -16.59 44.43
N TYR A 52 -19.65 -15.56 43.64
CA TYR A 52 -20.68 -14.81 42.96
C TYR A 52 -20.38 -14.68 41.47
N LEU A 53 -21.36 -15.00 40.64
CA LEU A 53 -21.32 -14.81 39.20
C LEU A 53 -22.11 -13.56 38.81
N LEU A 54 -21.48 -12.68 38.04
CA LEU A 54 -22.15 -11.54 37.43
C LEU A 54 -22.70 -11.94 36.06
N LYS A 55 -24.02 -11.89 35.92
CA LYS A 55 -24.70 -12.09 34.64
C LYS A 55 -25.15 -10.75 34.06
N VAL A 56 -25.03 -10.60 32.75
CA VAL A 56 -25.31 -9.37 32.01
C VAL A 56 -26.29 -9.64 30.87
N ARG A 57 -27.10 -8.62 30.56
CA ARG A 57 -28.00 -8.61 29.39
C ARG A 57 -27.92 -7.27 28.66
N HIS A 58 -28.09 -7.29 27.34
CA HIS A 58 -28.03 -6.05 26.53
C HIS A 58 -29.32 -5.25 26.57
N ASN A 59 -30.47 -5.90 26.78
CA ASN A 59 -31.78 -5.27 26.81
C ASN A 59 -32.53 -5.63 28.11
N PRO A 60 -33.24 -4.71 28.77
CA PRO A 60 -34.05 -5.01 29.95
C PRO A 60 -35.10 -6.12 29.79
N ASP A 61 -35.47 -6.47 28.56
CA ASP A 61 -36.43 -7.54 28.27
C ASP A 61 -35.78 -8.87 27.85
N SER A 62 -34.45 -8.92 27.69
CA SER A 62 -33.74 -10.15 27.29
C SER A 62 -33.32 -11.01 28.49
N SER A 63 -33.00 -12.27 28.21
CA SER A 63 -32.40 -13.19 29.18
C SER A 63 -30.97 -12.78 29.53
N PHE A 64 -30.54 -13.17 30.73
CA PHE A 64 -29.17 -13.02 31.23
C PHE A 64 -28.29 -14.15 30.67
N VAL A 65 -27.74 -13.95 29.47
CA VAL A 65 -26.98 -14.99 28.75
C VAL A 65 -25.48 -14.87 29.01
N LEU A 66 -24.94 -13.66 29.14
CA LEU A 66 -23.51 -13.44 29.32
C LEU A 66 -23.12 -13.57 30.79
N THR A 67 -22.12 -14.38 31.10
CA THR A 67 -21.39 -14.33 32.38
C THR A 67 -20.19 -13.41 32.21
N ALA A 68 -20.15 -12.31 32.96
CA ALA A 68 -19.11 -11.29 32.80
C ALA A 68 -17.94 -11.45 33.78
N SER A 69 -18.18 -12.02 34.96
CA SER A 69 -17.13 -12.20 35.98
C SER A 69 -17.53 -13.22 37.05
N LEU A 70 -16.52 -13.79 37.72
CA LEU A 70 -16.63 -14.50 38.99
C LEU A 70 -15.94 -13.70 40.08
N THR A 71 -16.50 -13.68 41.30
CA THR A 71 -15.86 -13.03 42.46
C THR A 71 -16.05 -13.86 43.73
N ILE A 72 -14.95 -14.13 44.43
CA ILE A 72 -15.00 -14.79 45.75
C ILE A 72 -15.55 -13.81 46.79
N GLY A 73 -16.46 -14.30 47.62
CA GLY A 73 -17.12 -13.50 48.64
C GLY A 73 -16.19 -12.98 49.73
N SER A 74 -16.50 -11.77 50.19
CA SER A 74 -15.90 -11.10 51.36
C SER A 74 -16.91 -11.00 52.51
N PRO A 75 -16.46 -10.87 53.77
CA PRO A 75 -17.35 -10.70 54.90
C PRO A 75 -18.27 -9.48 54.75
N ASP A 76 -19.54 -9.64 55.15
CA ASP A 76 -20.61 -8.64 55.15
C ASP A 76 -21.08 -8.18 53.76
N SER A 77 -20.17 -7.78 52.88
CA SER A 77 -20.50 -7.35 51.52
C SER A 77 -19.33 -7.50 50.55
N THR A 78 -19.65 -7.78 49.29
CA THR A 78 -18.69 -7.91 48.18
C THR A 78 -19.00 -6.89 47.10
N VAL A 79 -17.96 -6.26 46.55
CA VAL A 79 -18.06 -5.44 45.34
C VAL A 79 -17.68 -6.31 44.15
N ILE A 80 -18.63 -6.51 43.25
CA ILE A 80 -18.51 -7.28 42.01
C ILE A 80 -18.41 -6.28 40.84
N SER A 81 -17.55 -6.58 39.88
CA SER A 81 -17.27 -5.72 38.71
C SER A 81 -16.98 -6.58 37.48
N GLU A 82 -17.04 -5.96 36.30
CA GLU A 82 -16.61 -6.56 35.03
C GLU A 82 -15.55 -5.71 34.32
N SER A 83 -14.99 -6.25 33.24
CA SER A 83 -13.92 -5.66 32.42
C SER A 83 -14.35 -4.49 31.53
N LEU A 84 -15.61 -4.44 31.11
CA LEU A 84 -16.14 -3.46 30.14
C LEU A 84 -16.91 -2.31 30.80
N GLY A 85 -17.29 -1.32 29.99
CA GLY A 85 -18.18 -0.23 30.37
C GLY A 85 -19.52 -0.74 30.91
N GLY A 86 -19.94 -0.17 32.03
CA GLY A 86 -21.12 -0.63 32.75
C GLY A 86 -22.44 -0.28 32.06
N TYR A 87 -23.37 -1.23 32.04
CA TYR A 87 -24.78 -1.00 31.71
C TYR A 87 -25.54 -0.37 32.89
N PRO A 88 -26.79 0.10 32.70
CA PRO A 88 -27.67 0.44 33.82
C PRO A 88 -27.91 -0.74 34.78
N ALA A 89 -28.23 -0.45 36.04
CA ALA A 89 -28.31 -1.46 37.11
C ALA A 89 -29.27 -2.64 36.83
N ASP A 90 -30.35 -2.41 36.09
CA ASP A 90 -31.35 -3.43 35.71
C ASP A 90 -30.88 -4.39 34.61
N HIS A 91 -29.69 -4.18 34.05
CA HIS A 91 -29.03 -5.10 33.12
C HIS A 91 -28.16 -6.15 33.81
N TYR A 92 -28.12 -6.15 35.15
CA TYR A 92 -27.30 -7.07 35.93
C TYR A 92 -28.13 -8.02 36.80
N GLN A 93 -27.59 -9.22 36.94
CA GLN A 93 -28.04 -10.22 37.90
C GLN A 93 -26.82 -10.84 38.56
N VAL A 94 -26.88 -11.00 39.88
CA VAL A 94 -25.83 -11.70 40.64
C VAL A 94 -26.37 -13.04 41.12
N LEU A 95 -25.64 -14.11 40.81
CA LEU A 95 -25.93 -15.47 41.27
C LEU A 95 -24.91 -15.88 42.31
N GLU A 96 -25.36 -16.47 43.41
CA GLU A 96 -24.54 -17.00 44.49
C GLU A 96 -24.47 -18.53 44.43
N TYR A 97 -23.28 -19.04 44.70
CA TYR A 97 -22.97 -20.46 44.75
C TYR A 97 -22.06 -20.77 45.94
N PRO A 98 -22.24 -21.93 46.60
CA PRO A 98 -21.40 -22.33 47.73
C PRO A 98 -20.01 -22.80 47.26
N ILE A 99 -18.95 -22.46 48.00
CA ILE A 99 -17.57 -22.87 47.69
C ILE A 99 -17.32 -24.34 48.03
N ASP A 100 -18.05 -24.93 48.98
CA ASP A 100 -17.89 -26.34 49.37
C ASP A 100 -18.63 -27.33 48.45
N GLU A 101 -19.55 -26.84 47.63
CA GLU A 101 -20.22 -27.56 46.54
C GLU A 101 -20.19 -26.69 45.27
N PRO A 102 -18.99 -26.42 44.71
CA PRO A 102 -18.84 -25.49 43.61
C PRO A 102 -19.55 -26.01 42.35
N TYR A 103 -20.14 -25.08 41.61
CA TYR A 103 -20.80 -25.34 40.33
C TYR A 103 -19.76 -25.41 39.20
N ASP A 104 -20.21 -25.85 38.04
CA ASP A 104 -19.45 -25.89 36.78
C ASP A 104 -20.31 -25.11 35.78
N ILE A 105 -20.01 -23.83 35.60
CA ILE A 105 -20.87 -22.89 34.85
C ILE A 105 -20.68 -23.01 33.34
N ASP A 106 -19.48 -23.37 32.87
CA ASP A 106 -19.17 -23.52 31.46
C ASP A 106 -19.33 -24.96 30.95
N GLY A 107 -19.56 -25.93 31.85
CA GLY A 107 -19.94 -27.29 31.55
C GLY A 107 -18.81 -28.18 31.06
N ASP A 108 -17.55 -27.83 31.34
CA ASP A 108 -16.36 -28.56 30.90
C ASP A 108 -16.05 -29.80 31.77
N GLY A 109 -16.72 -29.93 32.92
CA GLY A 109 -16.57 -31.01 33.90
C GLY A 109 -15.59 -30.70 35.04
N VAL A 110 -15.03 -29.50 35.11
CA VAL A 110 -14.24 -28.95 36.21
C VAL A 110 -15.07 -27.89 36.93
N ASP A 111 -14.94 -27.80 38.25
CA ASP A 111 -15.72 -26.82 39.02
C ASP A 111 -15.09 -25.41 39.00
N ASP A 112 -15.95 -24.39 39.05
CA ASP A 112 -15.60 -22.96 38.96
C ASP A 112 -14.50 -22.55 39.96
N ILE A 113 -14.44 -23.16 41.15
CA ILE A 113 -13.45 -22.80 42.16
C ILE A 113 -12.09 -23.41 41.84
N THR A 114 -12.07 -24.65 41.36
CA THR A 114 -10.85 -25.30 40.88
C THR A 114 -10.24 -24.47 39.74
N GLU A 115 -11.04 -24.07 38.77
CA GLU A 115 -10.56 -23.28 37.63
C GLU A 115 -10.12 -21.87 38.02
N PHE A 116 -10.89 -21.18 38.87
CA PHE A 116 -10.53 -19.86 39.38
C PHE A 116 -9.15 -19.85 40.04
N ASN A 117 -8.80 -20.91 40.77
CA ASN A 117 -7.49 -21.05 41.42
C ASN A 117 -6.36 -21.39 40.43
N ASN A 118 -6.68 -21.79 39.20
CA ASN A 118 -5.73 -22.21 38.17
C ASN A 118 -5.59 -21.18 37.02
N ILE A 119 -6.23 -20.02 37.12
CA ILE A 119 -6.01 -18.89 36.21
C ILE A 119 -4.50 -18.57 36.14
N PRO A 120 -3.92 -18.35 34.93
CA PRO A 120 -4.60 -18.19 33.64
C PRO A 120 -4.72 -19.48 32.79
N LEU A 121 -4.36 -20.64 33.32
CA LEU A 121 -4.40 -21.92 32.58
C LEU A 121 -5.79 -22.56 32.51
N GLN A 122 -6.69 -22.14 33.39
CA GLN A 122 -8.12 -22.43 33.35
C GLN A 122 -8.88 -21.13 33.61
N ASN A 123 -10.16 -21.07 33.25
CA ASN A 123 -11.02 -19.93 33.58
C ASN A 123 -12.47 -20.43 33.69
N PRO A 124 -13.16 -20.19 34.81
CA PRO A 124 -14.54 -20.65 35.02
C PRO A 124 -15.55 -20.27 33.93
N LEU A 125 -15.22 -19.30 33.07
CA LEU A 125 -16.10 -18.80 32.03
C LEU A 125 -15.72 -19.33 30.63
N ASN A 126 -14.78 -20.26 30.54
CA ASN A 126 -14.17 -20.69 29.30
C ASN A 126 -13.82 -22.19 29.33
N PRO A 127 -14.62 -23.04 28.65
CA PRO A 127 -14.51 -24.50 28.71
C PRO A 127 -13.29 -25.05 27.95
N ALA A 128 -12.39 -24.16 27.48
CA ALA A 128 -11.20 -24.54 26.75
C ALA A 128 -10.29 -25.41 27.64
N PRO A 129 -9.90 -26.61 27.18
CA PRO A 129 -9.07 -27.50 27.99
C PRO A 129 -7.72 -26.85 28.31
N PRO A 130 -7.14 -27.06 29.50
CA PRO A 130 -5.87 -26.44 29.87
C PRO A 130 -4.70 -26.98 29.04
N PHE A 131 -3.80 -26.10 28.63
CA PHE A 131 -2.55 -26.41 27.92
C PHE A 131 -1.35 -25.66 28.53
N SER A 132 -0.15 -25.88 28.00
CA SER A 132 1.07 -25.24 28.51
C SER A 132 1.07 -23.74 28.21
N MET A 133 1.58 -22.91 29.14
CA MET A 133 1.86 -21.49 28.88
C MET A 133 2.82 -21.27 27.69
N GLU A 134 3.64 -22.27 27.36
CA GLU A 134 4.49 -22.24 26.17
C GLU A 134 3.68 -22.24 24.87
N ASP A 135 2.46 -22.80 24.88
CA ASP A 135 1.57 -22.86 23.72
C ASP A 135 0.60 -21.68 23.68
N GLY A 136 0.15 -21.21 24.85
CA GLY A 136 -0.72 -20.05 24.99
C GLY A 136 -1.44 -20.05 26.34
N SER A 137 -2.63 -19.46 26.40
CA SER A 137 -3.43 -19.38 27.62
C SER A 137 -4.93 -19.32 27.31
N VAL A 138 -5.78 -19.59 28.31
CA VAL A 138 -7.25 -19.50 28.20
C VAL A 138 -7.81 -18.24 28.87
N ALA A 139 -6.98 -17.51 29.62
CA ALA A 139 -7.29 -16.20 30.15
C ALA A 139 -6.06 -15.29 30.10
N ILE A 140 -6.27 -13.98 30.07
CA ILE A 140 -5.20 -13.02 30.32
C ILE A 140 -5.55 -12.28 31.61
N ASP A 141 -4.89 -12.66 32.70
CA ASP A 141 -5.12 -12.16 34.05
C ASP A 141 -4.28 -10.94 34.42
N SER A 142 -3.25 -10.64 33.62
CA SER A 142 -2.37 -9.50 33.85
C SER A 142 -1.72 -8.99 32.55
N PHE A 143 -1.21 -7.76 32.60
CA PHE A 143 -0.38 -7.22 31.52
C PHE A 143 0.89 -8.06 31.27
N SER A 144 1.44 -8.68 32.31
CA SER A 144 2.60 -9.58 32.19
C SER A 144 2.27 -10.80 31.36
N THR A 145 1.10 -11.41 31.59
CA THR A 145 0.59 -12.55 30.82
C THR A 145 0.40 -12.17 29.35
N PHE A 146 -0.19 -10.99 29.08
CA PHE A 146 -0.26 -10.47 27.70
C PHE A 146 1.13 -10.35 27.06
N LYS A 147 2.10 -9.77 27.77
CA LYS A 147 3.47 -9.59 27.26
C LYS A 147 4.24 -10.89 27.04
N GLU A 148 3.90 -11.97 27.76
CA GLU A 148 4.48 -13.30 27.55
C GLU A 148 3.93 -13.96 26.27
N LEU A 149 2.67 -13.69 25.93
CA LEU A 149 2.02 -14.21 24.73
C LEU A 149 2.27 -13.34 23.49
N ALA A 150 2.55 -12.05 23.68
CA ALA A 150 2.68 -11.08 22.60
C ALA A 150 4.07 -11.07 21.97
N ILE A 151 4.10 -10.67 20.70
CA ILE A 151 5.31 -10.35 19.94
C ILE A 151 5.27 -8.89 19.49
N LYS A 152 6.44 -8.34 19.17
CA LYS A 152 6.58 -7.01 18.60
C LYS A 152 7.63 -7.06 17.48
N HIS A 153 7.24 -6.60 16.30
CA HIS A 153 8.11 -6.50 15.13
C HIS A 153 8.15 -5.06 14.62
N GLU A 154 9.31 -4.59 14.20
CA GLU A 154 9.48 -3.25 13.63
C GLU A 154 8.71 -3.07 12.31
N THR A 155 8.61 -4.14 11.51
CA THR A 155 7.88 -4.12 10.24
C THR A 155 7.20 -5.46 9.99
N ILE A 156 5.89 -5.40 9.74
CA ILE A 156 4.97 -6.48 9.38
C ILE A 156 4.29 -6.04 8.09
N PRO A 157 4.89 -6.36 6.92
CA PRO A 157 4.47 -5.80 5.64
C PRO A 157 3.01 -6.05 5.24
N TRP A 158 2.39 -7.12 5.77
CA TRP A 158 1.01 -7.51 5.48
C TRP A 158 -0.03 -6.96 6.46
N CYS A 159 0.40 -6.34 7.57
CA CYS A 159 -0.48 -5.80 8.60
C CYS A 159 0.20 -4.60 9.26
N GLU A 160 0.30 -3.48 8.52
CA GLU A 160 1.08 -2.31 8.95
C GLU A 160 0.62 -1.72 10.29
N TYR A 161 -0.68 -1.85 10.63
CA TYR A 161 -1.20 -1.41 11.92
C TYR A 161 -0.61 -2.18 13.11
N LEU A 162 0.05 -3.32 12.90
CA LEU A 162 0.79 -4.07 13.93
C LEU A 162 2.25 -3.61 14.08
N ASN A 163 2.76 -2.75 13.19
CA ASN A 163 4.16 -2.30 13.21
C ASN A 163 4.51 -1.60 14.51
N ASP A 164 5.61 -2.04 15.13
CA ASP A 164 6.12 -1.54 16.40
C ASP A 164 5.11 -1.66 17.57
N LYS A 165 4.08 -2.51 17.45
CA LYS A 165 3.09 -2.75 18.52
C LYS A 165 3.28 -4.13 19.13
N ASP A 166 2.98 -4.23 20.42
CA ASP A 166 2.83 -5.53 21.07
C ASP A 166 1.46 -6.10 20.69
N PHE A 167 1.44 -7.27 20.08
CA PHE A 167 0.20 -7.97 19.76
C PHE A 167 0.31 -9.47 20.04
N THR A 168 -0.83 -10.07 20.39
CA THR A 168 -1.04 -11.51 20.46
C THR A 168 -2.23 -11.89 19.57
N LYS A 169 -2.51 -13.18 19.42
CA LYS A 169 -3.61 -13.70 18.63
C LYS A 169 -4.64 -14.39 19.52
N PHE A 170 -5.89 -14.34 19.11
CA PHE A 170 -6.96 -15.13 19.73
C PHE A 170 -7.60 -16.08 18.70
N LEU A 171 -8.14 -17.17 19.20
CA LEU A 171 -8.99 -18.10 18.47
C LEU A 171 -10.19 -18.46 19.36
N ILE A 172 -11.40 -18.39 18.80
CA ILE A 172 -12.63 -18.84 19.47
C ILE A 172 -13.21 -19.98 18.63
N THR A 173 -13.49 -21.13 19.24
CA THR A 173 -14.20 -22.24 18.61
C THR A 173 -15.59 -22.41 19.22
N ASP A 174 -16.46 -23.15 18.53
CA ASP A 174 -17.85 -23.36 18.95
C ASP A 174 -18.59 -22.02 19.17
N PHE A 175 -18.25 -21.00 18.36
CA PHE A 175 -18.58 -19.60 18.59
C PHE A 175 -20.09 -19.36 18.77
N TYR A 176 -20.92 -20.13 18.06
CA TYR A 176 -22.38 -20.01 18.07
C TYR A 176 -23.08 -20.84 19.16
N THR A 177 -22.34 -21.56 20.00
CA THR A 177 -22.90 -22.37 21.10
C THR A 177 -23.05 -21.57 22.39
N ASP A 178 -23.61 -22.16 23.44
CA ASP A 178 -23.69 -21.50 24.76
C ASP A 178 -22.34 -21.49 25.51
N HIS A 179 -21.37 -22.29 25.04
CA HIS A 179 -20.08 -22.55 25.71
C HIS A 179 -18.93 -22.50 24.69
N PRO A 180 -18.59 -21.31 24.15
CA PRO A 180 -17.50 -21.16 23.20
C PRO A 180 -16.14 -21.34 23.88
N ASN A 181 -15.19 -22.00 23.23
CA ASN A 181 -13.82 -22.15 23.72
C ASN A 181 -12.98 -20.94 23.27
N ILE A 182 -12.28 -20.26 24.19
CA ILE A 182 -11.43 -19.09 23.90
C ILE A 182 -9.97 -19.43 24.15
N TYR A 183 -9.12 -19.15 23.18
CA TYR A 183 -7.69 -19.38 23.22
C TYR A 183 -6.93 -18.08 22.94
N PHE A 184 -5.94 -17.75 23.78
CA PHE A 184 -4.93 -16.72 23.52
C PHE A 184 -3.62 -17.41 23.17
N ILE A 185 -3.07 -17.10 22.00
CA ILE A 185 -1.98 -17.86 21.39
C ILE A 185 -0.64 -17.27 21.82
N ASN A 186 0.32 -18.11 22.20
CA ASN A 186 1.69 -17.65 22.40
C ASN A 186 2.36 -17.38 21.04
N CYS A 187 2.35 -16.11 20.60
CA CYS A 187 2.86 -15.71 19.30
C CYS A 187 4.39 -15.81 19.18
N ASN A 188 5.11 -15.96 20.30
CA ASN A 188 6.54 -16.28 20.27
C ASN A 188 6.81 -17.70 19.74
N LYS A 189 5.83 -18.61 19.88
CA LYS A 189 5.91 -20.00 19.42
C LYS A 189 5.10 -20.23 18.15
N TYR A 190 3.87 -19.73 18.09
CA TYR A 190 2.93 -19.94 16.99
C TYR A 190 2.59 -18.61 16.34
N TYR A 191 3.25 -18.33 15.20
CA TYR A 191 2.97 -17.11 14.47
C TYR A 191 1.64 -17.17 13.72
N LEU A 192 1.22 -18.33 13.21
CA LEU A 192 -0.04 -18.52 12.49
C LEU A 192 -1.10 -19.23 13.35
N HIS A 193 -2.37 -18.90 13.14
CA HIS A 193 -3.49 -19.59 13.81
C HIS A 193 -3.52 -21.09 13.50
N VAL A 194 -3.19 -21.47 12.25
CA VAL A 194 -3.15 -22.87 11.81
C VAL A 194 -2.10 -23.68 12.57
N ASP A 195 -0.92 -23.11 12.84
CA ASP A 195 0.15 -23.82 13.55
C ASP A 195 -0.26 -24.13 15.01
N PHE A 196 -0.94 -23.17 15.64
CA PHE A 196 -1.49 -23.37 16.98
C PHE A 196 -2.62 -24.40 16.96
N ALA A 197 -3.56 -24.28 16.02
CA ALA A 197 -4.70 -25.19 15.90
C ALA A 197 -4.23 -26.64 15.68
N ASP A 198 -3.28 -26.87 14.77
CA ASP A 198 -2.68 -28.18 14.52
C ASP A 198 -2.01 -28.75 15.78
N ALA A 199 -1.30 -27.91 16.54
CA ALA A 199 -0.66 -28.32 17.78
C ALA A 199 -1.68 -28.71 18.87
N MET A 200 -2.82 -28.03 18.92
CA MET A 200 -3.91 -28.28 19.87
C MET A 200 -4.90 -29.35 19.38
N GLY A 201 -4.76 -29.84 18.15
CA GLY A 201 -5.69 -30.81 17.55
C GLY A 201 -7.06 -30.21 17.20
N ILE A 202 -7.09 -28.91 16.93
CA ILE A 202 -8.28 -28.15 16.52
C ILE A 202 -8.32 -28.12 14.99
N GLU A 203 -9.43 -28.50 14.39
CA GLU A 203 -9.64 -28.38 12.93
C GLU A 203 -9.82 -26.90 12.58
N TYR A 204 -8.86 -26.28 11.88
CA TYR A 204 -8.90 -24.86 11.50
C TYR A 204 -8.48 -24.68 10.03
N PRO A 205 -9.20 -23.86 9.22
CA PRO A 205 -10.37 -23.06 9.59
C PRO A 205 -11.68 -23.87 9.58
N GLY A 206 -12.61 -23.50 10.47
CA GLY A 206 -13.99 -24.04 10.54
C GLY A 206 -15.07 -22.95 10.50
N ASP A 207 -16.31 -23.35 10.16
CA ASP A 207 -17.46 -22.44 9.97
C ASP A 207 -17.94 -21.74 11.27
N ASP A 208 -17.60 -22.29 12.43
CA ASP A 208 -17.99 -21.83 13.76
C ASP A 208 -16.82 -21.23 14.56
N GLN A 209 -15.79 -20.76 13.85
CA GLN A 209 -14.56 -20.27 14.45
C GLN A 209 -14.32 -18.80 14.14
N VAL A 210 -13.76 -18.08 15.10
CA VAL A 210 -13.43 -16.66 14.99
C VAL A 210 -12.01 -16.44 15.49
N GLY A 211 -11.12 -16.03 14.59
CA GLY A 211 -9.73 -15.72 14.92
C GLY A 211 -9.42 -14.25 14.71
N GLY A 212 -8.42 -13.74 15.43
CA GLY A 212 -7.93 -12.38 15.24
C GLY A 212 -6.70 -12.03 16.06
N HIS A 213 -6.42 -10.73 16.14
CA HIS A 213 -5.32 -10.16 16.92
C HIS A 213 -5.85 -9.30 18.06
N ILE A 214 -5.08 -9.21 19.15
CA ILE A 214 -5.25 -8.24 20.23
C ILE A 214 -3.98 -7.42 20.32
N ILE A 215 -4.11 -6.11 20.23
CA ILE A 215 -3.03 -5.16 20.03
C ILE A 215 -3.05 -4.18 21.19
N TYR A 216 -1.88 -3.86 21.74
CA TYR A 216 -1.75 -2.82 22.75
C TYR A 216 -1.24 -1.52 22.14
N HIS A 217 -2.00 -0.44 22.31
CA HIS A 217 -1.69 0.91 21.86
C HIS A 217 -1.32 1.79 23.07
N PRO A 218 -0.04 1.86 23.49
CA PRO A 218 0.37 2.54 24.73
C PRO A 218 0.26 4.07 24.69
N SER A 219 0.30 4.68 23.50
CA SER A 219 0.23 6.14 23.32
C SER A 219 -1.19 6.66 23.08
N ILE A 220 -2.17 5.77 22.89
CA ILE A 220 -3.54 6.17 22.56
C ILE A 220 -4.37 6.29 23.83
N VAL A 221 -5.18 7.36 23.91
CA VAL A 221 -6.16 7.56 24.98
C VAL A 221 -7.36 6.65 24.70
N SER A 222 -7.71 5.82 25.67
CA SER A 222 -8.87 4.94 25.61
C SER A 222 -10.20 5.72 25.71
N ALA A 223 -11.32 5.10 25.30
CA ALA A 223 -12.66 5.66 25.39
C ALA A 223 -13.09 6.05 26.82
N ASN A 224 -12.52 5.41 27.84
CA ASN A 224 -12.73 5.77 29.26
C ASN A 224 -11.88 6.98 29.72
N GLY A 225 -10.99 7.51 28.87
CA GLY A 225 -10.09 8.63 29.15
C GLY A 225 -8.73 8.26 29.77
N THR A 226 -8.40 6.97 29.96
CA THR A 226 -7.09 6.54 30.45
C THR A 226 -6.08 6.39 29.31
N MET A 227 -4.78 6.51 29.63
CA MET A 227 -3.72 6.27 28.65
C MET A 227 -3.50 4.77 28.46
N GLY A 228 -3.36 4.34 27.21
CA GLY A 228 -3.15 2.96 26.83
C GLY A 228 -4.48 2.24 26.58
N THR A 229 -4.69 1.79 25.35
CA THR A 229 -5.88 1.01 24.97
C THR A 229 -5.47 -0.32 24.35
N PHE A 230 -6.22 -1.37 24.66
CA PHE A 230 -6.21 -2.60 23.90
C PHE A 230 -7.22 -2.48 22.77
N ALA A 231 -6.92 -3.08 21.63
CA ALA A 231 -7.88 -3.21 20.56
C ALA A 231 -7.78 -4.58 19.90
N PHE A 232 -8.89 -5.14 19.48
CA PHE A 232 -8.91 -6.39 18.71
C PHE A 232 -9.40 -6.15 17.29
N ASN A 233 -8.91 -6.97 16.37
CA ASN A 233 -9.44 -7.08 15.01
C ASN A 233 -9.45 -8.55 14.58
N PHE A 234 -10.26 -8.88 13.57
CA PHE A 234 -10.31 -10.24 13.05
C PHE A 234 -9.11 -10.53 12.14
N THR A 235 -8.75 -11.82 12.01
CA THR A 235 -7.75 -12.26 11.06
C THR A 235 -8.16 -11.81 9.66
N ASN A 236 -7.20 -11.34 8.85
CA ASN A 236 -7.47 -10.79 7.51
C ASN A 236 -8.41 -9.57 7.50
N SER A 237 -8.57 -8.91 8.65
CA SER A 237 -9.52 -7.81 8.85
C SER A 237 -10.95 -8.15 8.43
N GLU A 238 -11.33 -9.43 8.49
CA GLU A 238 -12.63 -9.90 8.01
C GLU A 238 -13.78 -9.06 8.57
N ASN A 239 -14.63 -8.58 7.67
CA ASN A 239 -15.83 -7.84 8.03
C ASN A 239 -16.82 -8.82 8.70
N LYS A 240 -17.22 -8.48 9.92
CA LYS A 240 -18.20 -9.25 10.70
C LYS A 240 -19.37 -8.33 11.05
N ASN A 241 -20.60 -8.85 10.94
CA ASN A 241 -21.79 -8.13 11.39
C ASN A 241 -21.66 -7.76 12.87
N PHE A 242 -22.30 -6.66 13.26
CA PHE A 242 -22.25 -6.11 14.61
C PHE A 242 -22.47 -7.16 15.72
N GLU A 243 -23.38 -8.13 15.55
CA GLU A 243 -23.64 -9.17 16.56
C GLU A 243 -22.42 -10.06 16.83
N ILE A 244 -21.64 -10.38 15.79
CA ILE A 244 -20.41 -11.15 15.92
C ILE A 244 -19.36 -10.28 16.62
N VAL A 245 -19.22 -9.01 16.24
CA VAL A 245 -18.29 -8.05 16.86
C VAL A 245 -18.59 -7.89 18.35
N GLN A 246 -19.85 -7.64 18.71
CA GLN A 246 -20.30 -7.49 20.08
C GLN A 246 -20.01 -8.75 20.90
N ARG A 247 -20.36 -9.92 20.36
CA ARG A 247 -20.13 -11.19 21.05
C ARG A 247 -18.64 -11.50 21.25
N THR A 248 -17.80 -11.27 20.23
CA THR A 248 -16.34 -11.42 20.35
C THR A 248 -15.77 -10.46 21.39
N HIS A 249 -16.15 -9.18 21.35
CA HIS A 249 -15.69 -8.17 22.31
C HIS A 249 -15.99 -8.58 23.75
N GLU A 250 -17.19 -9.10 24.00
CA GLU A 250 -17.63 -9.54 25.33
C GLU A 250 -16.95 -10.82 25.80
N LEU A 251 -16.80 -11.83 24.91
CA LEU A 251 -16.09 -13.07 25.23
C LEU A 251 -14.62 -12.81 25.55
N LEU A 252 -13.95 -12.00 24.74
CA LEU A 252 -12.56 -11.64 24.99
C LEU A 252 -12.42 -10.85 26.30
N ALA A 253 -13.30 -9.87 26.55
CA ALA A 253 -13.22 -9.06 27.76
C ALA A 253 -13.52 -9.85 29.05
N ALA A 254 -14.43 -10.82 29.02
CA ALA A 254 -14.70 -11.72 30.14
C ALA A 254 -13.51 -12.66 30.44
N ASN A 255 -12.61 -12.86 29.47
CA ASN A 255 -11.40 -13.67 29.60
C ASN A 255 -10.11 -12.83 29.74
N MET A 256 -10.20 -11.50 29.64
CA MET A 256 -9.09 -10.55 29.89
C MET A 256 -9.37 -9.79 31.19
N LEU A 257 -9.02 -10.39 32.32
CA LEU A 257 -9.52 -10.04 33.66
C LEU A 257 -8.96 -8.73 34.24
N TYR A 258 -7.91 -8.17 33.65
CA TYR A 258 -7.24 -6.96 34.11
C TYR A 258 -7.63 -5.70 33.33
N LEU A 259 -8.54 -5.81 32.37
CA LEU A 259 -9.01 -4.66 31.60
C LEU A 259 -9.73 -3.66 32.51
N GLU A 260 -9.47 -2.38 32.26
CA GLU A 260 -10.05 -1.27 33.02
C GLU A 260 -11.04 -0.48 32.14
N ASN A 261 -11.90 -1.17 31.39
CA ASN A 261 -12.74 -0.57 30.33
C ASN A 261 -11.91 0.19 29.28
N ASN A 262 -10.79 -0.41 28.88
CA ASN A 262 -9.89 0.11 27.87
C ASN A 262 -9.66 -0.85 26.69
N PHE A 263 -10.73 -1.52 26.26
CA PHE A 263 -10.71 -2.49 25.18
C PHE A 263 -11.68 -2.10 24.07
N SER A 264 -11.15 -1.91 22.87
CA SER A 264 -11.89 -1.45 21.70
C SER A 264 -11.89 -2.48 20.57
N TYR A 265 -12.84 -2.35 19.66
CA TYR A 265 -12.75 -2.94 18.32
C TYR A 265 -11.93 -2.02 17.42
N TYR A 266 -10.86 -2.55 16.80
CA TYR A 266 -10.01 -1.81 15.88
C TYR A 266 -10.61 -1.83 14.47
N ILE A 267 -10.83 -0.64 13.93
CA ILE A 267 -11.43 -0.43 12.62
C ILE A 267 -10.38 0.16 11.70
N ASN A 268 -10.09 -0.54 10.62
CA ASN A 268 -9.15 -0.10 9.59
C ASN A 268 -9.90 0.33 8.32
N SER A 269 -9.17 0.79 7.31
CA SER A 269 -9.78 1.21 6.06
C SER A 269 -10.62 0.12 5.35
N GLU A 270 -10.44 -1.16 5.70
CA GLU A 270 -11.12 -2.31 5.06
C GLU A 270 -12.54 -2.53 5.63
N ASN A 271 -12.79 -2.15 6.88
CA ASN A 271 -14.06 -2.37 7.58
C ASN A 271 -14.76 -1.08 8.07
N GLU A 272 -14.21 0.09 7.74
CA GLU A 272 -14.76 1.40 8.13
C GLU A 272 -16.17 1.64 7.56
N ASP A 273 -16.42 1.29 6.29
CA ASP A 273 -17.73 1.48 5.66
C ASP A 273 -18.85 0.68 6.36
N ASP A 274 -18.56 -0.55 6.80
CA ASP A 274 -19.53 -1.37 7.52
C ASP A 274 -19.82 -0.81 8.91
N TYR A 275 -18.80 -0.31 9.60
CA TYR A 275 -18.99 0.45 10.82
C TYR A 275 -19.81 1.72 10.60
N LEU A 276 -19.60 2.45 9.52
CA LEU A 276 -20.39 3.64 9.18
C LEU A 276 -21.87 3.28 8.94
N ASN A 277 -22.14 2.14 8.30
CA ASN A 277 -23.50 1.63 8.10
C ASN A 277 -24.18 1.23 9.43
N ASP A 278 -23.42 0.63 10.35
CA ASP A 278 -23.90 0.12 11.64
C ASP A 278 -23.64 1.08 12.81
N THR A 279 -23.24 2.33 12.56
CA THR A 279 -22.78 3.27 13.60
C THR A 279 -23.80 3.44 14.74
N VAL A 280 -25.09 3.40 14.42
CA VAL A 280 -26.17 3.47 15.41
C VAL A 280 -26.17 2.26 16.35
N LEU A 281 -25.83 1.07 15.86
CA LEU A 281 -25.71 -0.13 16.70
C LEU A 281 -24.53 0.02 17.67
N TYR A 282 -23.36 0.43 17.16
CA TYR A 282 -22.18 0.67 17.98
C TYR A 282 -22.42 1.74 19.05
N GLN A 283 -23.02 2.88 18.68
CA GLN A 283 -23.37 3.97 19.61
C GLN A 283 -24.37 3.56 20.70
N ASN A 284 -25.24 2.58 20.42
CA ASN A 284 -26.20 2.05 21.40
C ASN A 284 -25.67 0.82 22.15
N SER A 285 -24.40 0.47 21.95
CA SER A 285 -23.72 -0.63 22.61
C SER A 285 -22.60 -0.13 23.53
N ARG A 286 -21.97 -1.06 24.26
CA ARG A 286 -20.74 -0.79 25.02
C ARG A 286 -19.46 -1.11 24.26
N VAL A 287 -19.57 -1.51 22.98
CA VAL A 287 -18.41 -1.78 22.13
C VAL A 287 -17.75 -0.45 21.79
N SER A 288 -16.60 -0.20 22.43
CA SER A 288 -15.78 0.97 22.08
C SER A 288 -15.05 0.70 20.77
N VAL A 289 -14.84 1.74 19.97
CA VAL A 289 -14.21 1.66 18.65
C VAL A 289 -12.92 2.46 18.65
N LEU A 290 -11.89 1.95 17.99
CA LEU A 290 -10.63 2.64 17.72
C LEU A 290 -10.43 2.66 16.20
N LEU A 291 -10.47 3.84 15.59
CA LEU A 291 -10.23 3.96 14.15
C LEU A 291 -8.72 3.94 13.88
N GLU A 292 -8.34 3.38 12.74
CA GLU A 292 -6.97 3.43 12.22
C GLU A 292 -6.49 4.87 12.03
N SER A 293 -7.40 5.75 11.60
CA SER A 293 -7.15 7.20 11.51
C SER A 293 -6.84 7.83 12.88
N ASP A 294 -7.41 7.32 13.97
CA ASP A 294 -7.12 7.75 15.35
C ASP A 294 -5.77 7.19 15.84
N VAL A 295 -5.39 5.98 15.40
CA VAL A 295 -4.07 5.39 15.70
C VAL A 295 -2.95 6.12 14.96
N PHE A 296 -3.22 6.56 13.74
CA PHE A 296 -2.32 7.41 12.97
C PHE A 296 -2.54 8.92 13.22
N ALA A 297 -3.44 9.31 14.13
CA ALA A 297 -3.75 10.70 14.44
C ALA A 297 -2.53 11.49 14.95
N GLU A 298 -1.51 10.82 15.46
CA GLU A 298 -0.25 11.44 15.93
C GLU A 298 0.76 11.71 14.78
N ILE A 299 0.48 11.25 13.55
CA ILE A 299 1.30 11.60 12.38
C ILE A 299 0.77 12.91 11.81
N ASP A 300 1.37 14.04 12.18
CA ASP A 300 1.02 15.35 11.60
C ASP A 300 1.67 15.58 10.24
N TYR A 301 2.65 14.73 9.90
CA TYR A 301 3.48 14.86 8.71
C TYR A 301 4.06 13.52 8.26
N TRP A 302 4.03 13.28 6.95
CA TRP A 302 4.79 12.20 6.32
C TRP A 302 5.40 12.69 5.01
N GLY A 303 6.74 12.77 4.95
CA GLY A 303 7.48 13.07 3.72
C GLY A 303 7.57 11.84 2.83
N LEU A 304 6.71 11.76 1.81
CA LEU A 304 6.56 10.59 0.94
C LEU A 304 7.57 10.56 -0.22
N ASN A 305 7.90 11.73 -0.77
CA ASN A 305 8.99 11.90 -1.72
C ASN A 305 9.87 13.10 -1.35
N PRO A 306 11.07 12.88 -0.77
CA PRO A 306 12.00 13.95 -0.43
C PRO A 306 12.56 14.66 -1.67
N ALA A 307 12.13 15.90 -1.88
CA ALA A 307 12.57 16.75 -2.99
C ALA A 307 12.26 18.22 -2.68
N GLU A 308 12.62 19.12 -3.58
CA GLU A 308 12.28 20.55 -3.49
C GLU A 308 11.76 21.09 -4.82
N GLY A 309 10.90 22.10 -4.77
CA GLY A 309 10.27 22.67 -5.95
C GLY A 309 9.74 24.08 -5.72
N PHE A 310 9.63 24.83 -6.82
CA PHE A 310 8.99 26.14 -6.86
C PHE A 310 7.75 26.07 -7.75
N GLY A 311 6.65 26.70 -7.32
CA GLY A 311 5.44 26.75 -8.14
C GLY A 311 4.34 27.61 -7.54
N PHE A 312 3.22 27.69 -8.24
CA PHE A 312 2.04 28.43 -7.79
C PHE A 312 1.15 27.52 -6.92
N PHE A 313 0.91 27.90 -5.66
CA PHE A 313 0.23 27.04 -4.70
C PHE A 313 -1.29 27.12 -4.83
N ARG A 314 -1.93 25.96 -5.05
CA ARG A 314 -3.37 25.87 -5.29
C ARG A 314 -4.01 24.76 -4.50
N LEU A 315 -5.14 25.07 -3.87
CA LEU A 315 -6.11 24.06 -3.45
C LEU A 315 -6.82 23.54 -4.69
N MET A 316 -6.85 22.23 -4.86
CA MET A 316 -7.39 21.55 -6.03
C MET A 316 -8.59 20.69 -5.65
N THR A 317 -9.63 20.73 -6.46
CA THR A 317 -10.70 19.72 -6.41
C THR A 317 -10.34 18.52 -7.31
N PRO A 318 -10.88 17.31 -7.05
CA PRO A 318 -10.57 16.11 -7.86
C PRO A 318 -10.81 16.27 -9.38
N ASP A 319 -11.75 17.12 -9.79
CA ASP A 319 -12.09 17.36 -11.20
C ASP A 319 -11.20 18.40 -11.91
N GLU A 320 -10.36 19.13 -11.16
CA GLU A 320 -9.50 20.17 -11.72
C GLU A 320 -8.16 19.60 -12.19
N THR A 321 -7.71 20.04 -13.36
CA THR A 321 -6.41 19.64 -13.91
C THR A 321 -5.35 20.70 -13.60
N PRO A 322 -4.34 20.39 -12.76
CA PRO A 322 -3.26 21.33 -12.46
C PRO A 322 -2.32 21.52 -13.66
N GLY A 323 -1.56 22.62 -13.64
CA GLY A 323 -0.46 22.89 -14.56
C GLY A 323 0.89 22.40 -14.05
N ALA A 324 1.86 22.23 -14.96
CA ALA A 324 3.21 21.77 -14.65
C ALA A 324 4.01 22.65 -13.69
N ARG A 325 3.55 23.89 -13.45
CA ARG A 325 4.17 24.84 -12.51
C ARG A 325 3.37 25.05 -11.23
N ASP A 326 2.30 24.28 -11.02
CA ASP A 326 1.48 24.38 -9.82
C ASP A 326 2.06 23.48 -8.73
N ILE A 327 2.05 23.95 -7.48
CA ILE A 327 2.15 23.07 -6.31
C ILE A 327 0.72 22.86 -5.83
N VAL A 328 0.31 21.60 -5.74
CA VAL A 328 -1.09 21.25 -5.52
C VAL A 328 -1.32 20.78 -4.09
N LEU A 329 -2.39 21.27 -3.48
CA LEU A 329 -2.95 20.78 -2.25
C LEU A 329 -4.26 20.04 -2.55
N TYR A 330 -4.35 18.79 -2.12
CA TYR A 330 -5.52 17.95 -2.27
C TYR A 330 -6.09 17.53 -0.91
N GLU A 331 -7.40 17.72 -0.73
CA GLU A 331 -8.10 17.23 0.47
C GLU A 331 -8.53 15.76 0.38
N SER A 332 -8.44 15.19 -0.81
CA SER A 332 -8.67 13.77 -1.13
C SER A 332 -7.72 13.37 -2.25
N LEU A 333 -7.28 12.11 -2.30
CA LEU A 333 -6.38 11.66 -3.37
C LEU A 333 -7.01 11.89 -4.76
N PRO A 334 -6.32 12.58 -5.69
CA PRO A 334 -6.84 12.79 -7.04
C PRO A 334 -6.82 11.49 -7.85
N ASN A 335 -7.74 11.39 -8.81
CA ASN A 335 -7.86 10.28 -9.77
C ASN A 335 -6.68 10.19 -10.76
N SER A 336 -5.98 11.30 -10.99
CA SER A 336 -4.75 11.32 -11.75
C SER A 336 -3.93 12.54 -11.35
N LEU A 337 -2.60 12.38 -11.32
CA LEU A 337 -1.67 13.49 -11.11
C LEU A 337 -0.95 13.82 -12.44
N PRO A 338 -1.36 14.89 -13.16
CA PRO A 338 -0.53 15.46 -14.21
C PRO A 338 0.82 15.91 -13.64
N ARG A 339 1.80 16.20 -14.50
CA ARG A 339 3.04 16.83 -14.02
C ARG A 339 2.69 18.12 -13.26
N VAL A 340 3.26 18.25 -12.08
CA VAL A 340 3.13 19.41 -11.18
C VAL A 340 4.52 19.73 -10.60
N ALA A 341 4.64 20.84 -9.87
CA ALA A 341 5.89 21.25 -9.22
C ALA A 341 6.02 20.74 -7.76
N GLY A 342 4.96 20.14 -7.22
CA GLY A 342 4.93 19.57 -5.88
C GLY A 342 3.51 19.18 -5.46
N VAL A 343 3.39 18.31 -4.46
CA VAL A 343 2.12 17.77 -3.96
C VAL A 343 2.07 17.82 -2.44
N ILE A 344 0.94 18.27 -1.90
CA ILE A 344 0.55 18.15 -0.50
C ILE A 344 -0.82 17.47 -0.44
N THR A 345 -1.00 16.49 0.43
CA THR A 345 -2.33 15.89 0.72
C THR A 345 -2.70 16.03 2.19
N SER A 346 -4.00 16.19 2.47
CA SER A 346 -4.55 16.11 3.84
C SER A 346 -4.98 14.71 4.25
N VAL A 347 -4.88 13.73 3.33
CA VAL A 347 -5.10 12.32 3.59
C VAL A 347 -3.78 11.56 3.50
N VAL A 348 -3.59 10.60 4.39
CA VAL A 348 -2.41 9.74 4.39
C VAL A 348 -2.35 9.02 3.04
N GLN A 349 -1.20 9.10 2.39
CA GLN A 349 -0.94 8.32 1.19
C GLN A 349 -0.05 7.15 1.59
N THR A 350 -0.25 6.00 0.95
CA THR A 350 0.79 4.97 0.99
C THR A 350 1.99 5.46 0.16
N PRO A 351 3.23 5.04 0.50
CA PRO A 351 4.43 5.29 -0.34
C PRO A 351 4.28 4.84 -1.80
N LEU A 352 3.25 4.05 -2.10
CA LEU A 352 2.95 3.48 -3.41
C LEU A 352 1.73 4.03 -4.11
N SER A 353 1.05 4.99 -3.51
CA SER A 353 -0.02 5.69 -4.20
C SER A 353 0.47 6.15 -5.58
N HIS A 354 -0.39 6.06 -6.59
CA HIS A 354 -0.04 6.49 -7.95
C HIS A 354 0.46 7.96 -7.96
N VAL A 355 -0.02 8.77 -7.01
CA VAL A 355 0.46 10.12 -6.70
C VAL A 355 1.94 10.11 -6.28
N ASN A 356 2.34 9.26 -5.33
CA ASN A 356 3.72 9.19 -4.88
C ASN A 356 4.66 8.56 -5.91
N LEU A 357 4.23 7.48 -6.59
CA LEU A 357 4.98 6.90 -7.71
C LEU A 357 5.24 7.96 -8.79
N ARG A 358 4.23 8.78 -9.10
CA ARG A 358 4.36 9.88 -10.04
C ARG A 358 5.29 10.99 -9.54
N ALA A 359 5.20 11.33 -8.26
CA ALA A 359 6.08 12.32 -7.65
C ALA A 359 7.56 11.90 -7.71
N MET A 360 7.84 10.61 -7.48
CA MET A 360 9.17 10.03 -7.66
C MET A 360 9.63 10.07 -9.13
N GLN A 361 8.73 9.75 -10.07
CA GLN A 361 9.01 9.82 -11.52
C GLN A 361 9.42 11.23 -11.96
N ASP A 362 8.70 12.24 -11.48
CA ASP A 362 8.92 13.63 -11.89
C ASP A 362 9.97 14.36 -11.00
N ASN A 363 10.52 13.68 -9.98
CA ASN A 363 11.45 14.19 -8.98
C ASN A 363 10.93 15.48 -8.28
N ILE A 364 9.70 15.43 -7.77
CA ILE A 364 9.01 16.57 -7.14
C ILE A 364 8.63 16.30 -5.68
N PRO A 365 8.58 17.33 -4.81
CA PRO A 365 8.21 17.13 -3.41
C PRO A 365 6.79 16.57 -3.28
N ASN A 366 6.61 15.51 -2.48
CA ASN A 366 5.30 14.97 -2.10
C ASN A 366 5.23 14.67 -0.61
N ALA A 367 4.21 15.19 0.08
CA ALA A 367 4.00 14.93 1.49
C ALA A 367 2.51 14.85 1.86
N PHE A 368 2.23 14.02 2.86
CA PHE A 368 1.03 14.16 3.67
C PHE A 368 1.30 15.17 4.80
N ILE A 369 0.36 16.10 4.98
CA ILE A 369 0.34 17.07 6.09
C ILE A 369 -1.07 17.03 6.67
N ARG A 370 -1.20 16.83 7.97
CA ARG A 370 -2.51 16.86 8.64
C ARG A 370 -3.11 18.26 8.61
N ASP A 371 -4.39 18.35 8.28
CA ASP A 371 -5.20 19.57 8.29
C ASP A 371 -4.46 20.83 7.80
N PRO A 372 -3.89 20.81 6.58
CA PRO A 372 -2.98 21.87 6.13
C PRO A 372 -3.68 23.23 6.01
N LEU A 373 -5.00 23.24 5.84
CA LEU A 373 -5.82 24.45 5.82
C LEU A 373 -6.08 25.06 7.21
N LEU A 374 -5.91 24.30 8.30
CA LEU A 374 -5.98 24.81 9.67
C LEU A 374 -4.64 25.42 10.13
N ASN A 375 -3.56 25.17 9.38
CA ASN A 375 -2.26 25.78 9.64
C ASN A 375 -2.13 27.13 8.93
N ASP A 376 -2.16 28.22 9.70
CA ASP A 376 -2.04 29.59 9.18
C ASP A 376 -0.79 29.80 8.30
N THR A 377 0.30 29.08 8.54
CA THR A 377 1.53 29.22 7.73
C THR A 377 1.39 28.63 6.33
N ILE A 378 0.50 27.65 6.13
CA ILE A 378 0.19 27.06 4.82
C ILE A 378 -1.00 27.79 4.19
N PHE A 379 -2.07 28.02 4.94
CA PHE A 379 -3.29 28.66 4.45
C PHE A 379 -3.02 30.04 3.84
N ASN A 380 -2.18 30.86 4.48
CA ASN A 380 -1.84 32.20 3.98
C ASN A 380 -1.00 32.19 2.69
N LEU A 381 -0.44 31.05 2.30
CA LEU A 381 0.33 30.91 1.05
C LEU A 381 -0.52 30.47 -0.14
N LEU A 382 -1.79 30.12 0.07
CA LEU A 382 -2.69 29.77 -1.03
C LEU A 382 -2.77 30.91 -2.05
N ASN A 383 -2.78 30.55 -3.34
CA ASN A 383 -2.80 31.48 -4.47
C ASN A 383 -1.56 32.40 -4.55
N HIS A 384 -0.44 32.00 -3.94
CA HIS A 384 0.85 32.66 -4.09
C HIS A 384 1.87 31.71 -4.72
N TYR A 385 2.96 32.27 -5.23
CA TYR A 385 4.13 31.49 -5.59
C TYR A 385 4.85 31.05 -4.31
N ILE A 386 5.24 29.78 -4.25
CA ILE A 386 5.88 29.21 -3.07
C ILE A 386 7.11 28.40 -3.45
N TYR A 387 7.95 28.21 -2.44
CA TYR A 387 8.96 27.16 -2.38
C TYR A 387 8.47 26.07 -1.43
N LEU A 388 8.53 24.82 -1.86
CA LEU A 388 8.24 23.65 -1.06
C LEU A 388 9.47 22.73 -1.05
N LYS A 389 9.89 22.31 0.15
CA LYS A 389 10.88 21.25 0.34
C LYS A 389 10.31 20.22 1.30
N VAL A 390 10.40 18.96 0.90
CA VAL A 390 9.98 17.80 1.67
C VAL A 390 11.21 17.02 2.07
N GLU A 391 11.32 16.70 3.36
CA GLU A 391 12.35 15.83 3.94
C GLU A 391 11.64 14.68 4.69
N ALA A 392 12.35 13.64 5.10
CA ALA A 392 11.71 12.44 5.70
C ALA A 392 10.87 12.76 6.96
N ASP A 393 11.33 13.70 7.79
CA ASP A 393 10.75 14.02 9.10
C ASP A 393 10.21 15.46 9.22
N LYS A 394 10.38 16.30 8.19
CA LYS A 394 9.91 17.69 8.17
C LYS A 394 9.71 18.24 6.76
N TYR A 395 9.00 19.36 6.65
CA TYR A 395 8.90 20.15 5.43
C TYR A 395 9.30 21.61 5.65
N THR A 396 9.66 22.30 4.57
CA THR A 396 9.83 23.75 4.53
C THR A 396 8.90 24.31 3.46
N ILE A 397 8.05 25.25 3.83
CA ILE A 397 7.16 25.97 2.91
C ILE A 397 7.28 27.48 3.16
N ARG A 398 7.40 28.28 2.10
CA ARG A 398 7.46 29.74 2.18
C ARG A 398 6.99 30.38 0.89
N GLU A 399 6.61 31.65 0.95
CA GLU A 399 6.39 32.46 -0.24
C GLU A 399 7.70 32.59 -1.06
N ALA A 400 7.55 32.58 -2.38
CA ALA A 400 8.63 32.76 -3.35
C ALA A 400 8.30 33.90 -4.30
N THR A 401 9.33 34.62 -4.72
CA THR A 401 9.19 35.65 -5.75
C THR A 401 9.02 35.02 -7.13
N LEU A 402 8.35 35.73 -8.04
CA LEU A 402 8.23 35.29 -9.42
C LEU A 402 9.61 35.10 -10.09
N ASP A 403 10.61 35.89 -9.71
CA ASP A 403 11.99 35.76 -10.20
C ASP A 403 12.68 34.48 -9.71
N GLU A 404 12.46 34.05 -8.46
CA GLU A 404 12.94 32.75 -7.97
C GLU A 404 12.29 31.60 -8.75
N VAL A 405 10.97 31.64 -8.92
CA VAL A 405 10.22 30.62 -9.68
C VAL A 405 10.73 30.55 -11.12
N ASN A 406 10.89 31.70 -11.78
CA ASN A 406 11.40 31.77 -13.14
C ASN A 406 12.85 31.27 -13.23
N SER A 407 13.70 31.63 -12.27
CA SER A 407 15.10 31.17 -12.25
C SER A 407 15.21 29.67 -12.03
N TRP A 408 14.40 29.10 -11.12
CA TRP A 408 14.29 27.65 -10.91
C TRP A 408 13.91 26.95 -12.21
N PHE A 409 12.81 27.37 -12.82
CA PHE A 409 12.36 26.74 -14.06
C PHE A 409 13.36 26.96 -15.21
N GLU A 410 13.94 28.13 -15.40
CA GLU A 410 14.97 28.35 -16.43
C GLU A 410 16.23 27.50 -16.19
N SER A 411 16.63 27.27 -14.93
CA SER A 411 17.77 26.40 -14.60
C SER A 411 17.47 24.91 -14.85
N SER A 412 16.21 24.50 -14.71
CA SER A 412 15.75 23.13 -14.96
C SER A 412 15.42 22.85 -16.43
N ARG A 413 15.30 23.89 -17.27
CA ARG A 413 15.05 23.75 -18.71
C ARG A 413 16.37 23.52 -19.45
N PRO A 414 16.37 22.72 -20.54
CA PRO A 414 17.49 22.67 -21.46
C PRO A 414 17.88 24.06 -21.95
N ALA A 415 19.18 24.35 -22.01
CA ALA A 415 19.68 25.65 -22.45
C ALA A 415 19.50 25.88 -23.97
N ALA A 416 19.40 24.80 -24.74
CA ALA A 416 19.24 24.83 -26.19
C ALA A 416 17.92 24.20 -26.61
N GLU A 417 17.45 24.57 -27.81
CA GLU A 417 16.34 23.90 -28.47
C GLU A 417 16.66 22.41 -28.68
N GLN A 418 15.70 21.54 -28.36
CA GLN A 418 15.79 20.12 -28.61
C GLN A 418 15.16 19.77 -29.95
N ILE A 419 15.93 19.06 -30.78
CA ILE A 419 15.48 18.57 -32.09
C ILE A 419 15.08 17.10 -31.94
N PRO A 420 13.78 16.77 -31.94
CA PRO A 420 13.35 15.38 -31.87
C PRO A 420 13.82 14.62 -33.12
N PRO A 421 14.33 13.38 -32.99
CA PRO A 421 14.71 12.55 -34.13
C PRO A 421 13.55 12.43 -35.12
N LEU A 422 13.83 12.63 -36.41
CA LEU A 422 12.77 12.58 -37.42
C LEU A 422 13.30 12.01 -38.74
N ASN A 423 12.90 10.78 -39.03
CA ASN A 423 13.25 10.08 -40.25
C ASN A 423 12.00 9.89 -41.12
N LEU A 424 11.92 10.70 -42.18
CA LEU A 424 10.81 10.70 -43.13
C LEU A 424 11.03 9.76 -44.32
N SER A 425 12.07 8.91 -44.29
CA SER A 425 12.33 7.93 -45.35
C SER A 425 11.41 6.72 -45.29
N TYR A 426 10.76 6.48 -44.15
CA TYR A 426 9.74 5.45 -43.98
C TYR A 426 8.39 5.97 -44.48
N THR A 427 8.06 5.67 -45.74
CA THR A 427 6.89 6.25 -46.43
C THR A 427 5.67 5.32 -46.49
N SER A 428 5.72 4.15 -45.85
CA SER A 428 4.65 3.14 -45.88
C SER A 428 4.30 2.67 -44.47
N ILE A 429 3.05 2.25 -44.28
CA ILE A 429 2.63 1.57 -43.06
C ILE A 429 3.27 0.17 -43.06
N LEU A 430 3.93 -0.20 -41.98
CA LEU A 430 4.61 -1.49 -41.86
C LEU A 430 3.98 -2.38 -40.79
N PRO A 431 3.91 -3.70 -41.01
CA PRO A 431 3.58 -4.63 -39.93
C PRO A 431 4.67 -4.57 -38.85
N LEU A 432 4.31 -4.85 -37.59
CA LEU A 432 5.26 -4.77 -36.47
C LEU A 432 6.44 -5.73 -36.64
N SER A 433 6.24 -6.86 -37.30
CA SER A 433 7.30 -7.83 -37.64
C SER A 433 8.38 -7.28 -38.58
N GLU A 434 8.12 -6.18 -39.28
CA GLU A 434 9.09 -5.50 -40.16
C GLU A 434 9.70 -4.24 -39.54
N ILE A 435 9.29 -3.89 -38.31
CA ILE A 435 9.82 -2.74 -37.57
C ILE A 435 10.87 -3.23 -36.57
N SER A 436 12.03 -2.57 -36.52
CA SER A 436 13.08 -2.88 -35.55
C SER A 436 13.24 -1.76 -34.51
N PHE A 437 13.95 -2.06 -33.41
CA PHE A 437 14.21 -1.10 -32.33
C PHE A 437 14.82 0.23 -32.83
N SER A 438 15.72 0.17 -33.82
CA SER A 438 16.42 1.34 -34.38
C SER A 438 15.54 2.23 -35.27
N MET A 439 14.34 1.79 -35.64
CA MET A 439 13.38 2.55 -36.44
C MET A 439 12.50 3.48 -35.59
N SER A 440 12.86 3.68 -34.31
CA SER A 440 12.19 4.61 -33.40
C SER A 440 12.18 6.06 -33.93
N ASP A 441 13.18 6.45 -34.72
CA ASP A 441 13.26 7.75 -35.39
C ASP A 441 12.21 7.95 -36.51
N GLY A 442 11.53 6.88 -36.93
CA GLY A 442 10.46 6.86 -37.93
C GLY A 442 9.07 6.50 -37.40
N PHE A 443 9.00 5.68 -36.35
CA PHE A 443 7.76 5.13 -35.79
C PHE A 443 7.53 5.45 -34.30
N GLY A 444 8.52 6.03 -33.61
CA GLY A 444 8.54 6.33 -32.18
C GLY A 444 8.86 5.12 -31.31
N ALA A 445 9.42 5.37 -30.11
CA ALA A 445 9.89 4.31 -29.22
C ALA A 445 8.80 3.32 -28.79
N LYS A 446 7.55 3.76 -28.61
CA LYS A 446 6.48 2.86 -28.21
C LYS A 446 6.23 1.79 -29.28
N CYS A 447 6.15 2.21 -30.54
CA CYS A 447 5.99 1.30 -31.66
C CYS A 447 7.20 0.38 -31.81
N SER A 448 8.42 0.93 -31.76
CA SER A 448 9.64 0.15 -31.95
C SER A 448 9.94 -0.80 -30.78
N ASN A 449 9.58 -0.45 -29.54
CA ASN A 449 9.71 -1.34 -28.38
C ASN A 449 8.75 -2.53 -28.49
N VAL A 450 7.48 -2.30 -28.84
CA VAL A 450 6.52 -3.40 -29.05
C VAL A 450 6.97 -4.29 -30.20
N ALA A 451 7.42 -3.70 -31.31
CA ALA A 451 7.98 -4.44 -32.43
C ALA A 451 9.23 -5.26 -32.05
N ALA A 452 10.15 -4.69 -31.26
CA ALA A 452 11.33 -5.40 -30.77
C ALA A 452 10.96 -6.61 -29.91
N MET A 453 9.95 -6.48 -29.03
CA MET A 453 9.51 -7.59 -28.16
C MET A 453 8.98 -8.80 -28.95
N LEU A 454 8.45 -8.61 -30.17
CA LEU A 454 8.05 -9.74 -31.04
C LEU A 454 9.23 -10.66 -31.39
N THR A 455 10.46 -10.16 -31.31
CA THR A 455 11.68 -10.91 -31.61
C THR A 455 12.29 -11.62 -30.41
N PHE A 456 11.77 -11.39 -29.19
CA PHE A 456 12.36 -11.91 -27.94
C PHE A 456 12.06 -13.40 -27.69
N GLY A 457 11.32 -14.05 -28.60
CA GLY A 457 11.02 -15.48 -28.52
C GLY A 457 9.92 -15.85 -27.53
N PHE A 458 9.00 -14.92 -27.27
CA PHE A 458 7.80 -15.21 -26.48
C PHE A 458 6.85 -16.15 -27.24
N PRO A 459 5.97 -16.89 -26.54
CA PRO A 459 4.90 -17.63 -27.17
C PRO A 459 4.03 -16.74 -28.06
N ASP A 460 3.47 -17.33 -29.12
CA ASP A 460 2.57 -16.63 -30.04
C ASP A 460 1.48 -15.87 -29.26
N GLU A 461 1.14 -14.67 -29.73
CA GLU A 461 0.10 -13.79 -29.15
C GLU A 461 0.43 -13.17 -27.77
N THR A 462 1.60 -13.44 -27.18
CA THR A 462 2.06 -12.78 -25.94
C THR A 462 2.26 -11.27 -26.14
N ILE A 463 2.79 -10.88 -27.30
CA ILE A 463 2.93 -9.49 -27.72
C ILE A 463 1.88 -9.24 -28.81
N PRO A 464 1.11 -8.14 -28.73
CA PRO A 464 0.14 -7.84 -29.76
C PRO A 464 0.84 -7.54 -31.08
N ASP A 465 0.46 -8.28 -32.13
CA ASP A 465 0.86 -7.96 -33.50
C ASP A 465 -0.02 -6.83 -34.07
N GLY A 466 0.44 -6.17 -35.13
CA GLY A 466 -0.26 -5.04 -35.71
C GLY A 466 0.60 -4.28 -36.71
N PHE A 467 0.45 -2.95 -36.73
CA PHE A 467 1.10 -2.08 -37.69
C PHE A 467 1.60 -0.78 -37.04
N GLY A 468 2.69 -0.24 -37.58
CA GLY A 468 3.15 1.11 -37.31
C GLY A 468 2.79 2.06 -38.46
N VAL A 469 2.20 3.21 -38.13
CA VAL A 469 2.04 4.34 -39.05
C VAL A 469 3.18 5.33 -38.79
N PRO A 470 4.08 5.57 -39.78
CA PRO A 470 5.28 6.36 -39.55
C PRO A 470 5.02 7.87 -39.49
N PHE A 471 5.99 8.63 -38.98
CA PHE A 471 5.94 10.09 -38.88
C PHE A 471 5.72 10.80 -40.22
N TYR A 472 6.12 10.16 -41.33
CA TYR A 472 5.85 10.64 -42.68
C TYR A 472 4.36 10.96 -42.90
N PHE A 473 3.46 10.10 -42.42
CA PHE A 473 2.01 10.26 -42.62
C PHE A 473 1.48 11.48 -41.86
N TYR A 474 1.95 11.69 -40.63
CA TYR A 474 1.61 12.87 -39.85
C TYR A 474 2.11 14.15 -40.52
N GLN A 475 3.37 14.17 -40.94
CA GLN A 475 3.98 15.32 -41.59
C GLN A 475 3.27 15.69 -42.89
N GLU A 476 2.94 14.71 -43.74
CA GLU A 476 2.21 14.97 -44.99
C GLU A 476 0.76 15.39 -44.75
N PHE A 477 0.06 14.80 -43.78
CA PHE A 477 -1.28 15.23 -43.38
C PHE A 477 -1.30 16.70 -42.90
N MET A 478 -0.33 17.07 -42.04
CA MET A 478 -0.22 18.42 -41.50
C MET A 478 0.12 19.44 -42.59
N LYS A 479 1.01 19.09 -43.53
CA LYS A 479 1.34 19.94 -44.70
C LYS A 479 0.17 20.09 -45.65
N TYR A 480 -0.52 19.00 -45.99
CA TYR A 480 -1.66 18.99 -46.92
C TYR A 480 -2.76 19.97 -46.49
N ASN A 481 -3.00 20.07 -45.18
CA ASN A 481 -4.01 20.94 -44.59
C ASN A 481 -3.47 22.33 -44.17
N ASN A 482 -2.21 22.66 -44.48
CA ASN A 482 -1.54 23.92 -44.10
C ASN A 482 -1.45 24.19 -42.57
N PHE A 483 -1.56 23.15 -41.73
CA PHE A 483 -1.57 23.34 -40.27
C PHE A 483 -0.27 23.91 -39.72
N PHE A 484 0.88 23.66 -40.34
CA PHE A 484 2.15 24.27 -39.91
C PHE A 484 2.14 25.79 -40.02
N THR A 485 1.44 26.36 -41.01
CA THR A 485 1.26 27.80 -41.13
C THR A 485 0.36 28.33 -40.01
N ASP A 486 -0.71 27.61 -39.67
CA ASP A 486 -1.59 28.01 -38.57
C ASP A 486 -0.87 27.95 -37.22
N ILE A 487 -0.05 26.93 -37.02
CA ILE A 487 0.82 26.79 -35.85
C ILE A 487 1.78 27.98 -35.76
N ASP A 488 2.41 28.36 -36.88
CA ASP A 488 3.31 29.52 -36.92
C ASP A 488 2.60 30.82 -36.50
N MET A 489 1.39 31.07 -37.01
CA MET A 489 0.59 32.23 -36.60
C MET A 489 0.21 32.16 -35.11
N MET A 490 -0.18 30.99 -34.62
CA MET A 490 -0.57 30.76 -33.24
C MET A 490 0.61 30.98 -32.27
N LEU A 491 1.80 30.45 -32.58
CA LEU A 491 2.98 30.58 -31.71
C LEU A 491 3.51 32.03 -31.64
N ASN A 492 3.26 32.84 -32.68
CA ASN A 492 3.64 34.25 -32.72
C ASN A 492 2.57 35.19 -32.15
N ASP A 493 1.41 34.69 -31.73
CA ASP A 493 0.35 35.50 -31.14
C ASP A 493 0.73 35.95 -29.71
N PRO A 494 0.78 37.27 -29.43
CA PRO A 494 1.10 37.77 -28.08
C PRO A 494 0.18 37.24 -26.98
N GLN A 495 -1.10 36.99 -27.28
CA GLN A 495 -2.05 36.44 -26.33
C GLN A 495 -1.77 34.96 -26.04
N PHE A 496 -1.36 34.18 -27.04
CA PHE A 496 -0.96 32.78 -26.86
C PHE A 496 0.26 32.65 -25.94
N ILE A 497 1.22 33.57 -26.08
CA ILE A 497 2.45 33.59 -25.27
C ILE A 497 2.14 34.01 -23.83
N SER A 498 1.36 35.09 -23.65
CA SER A 498 1.18 35.72 -22.34
C SER A 498 0.00 35.17 -21.50
N ASP A 499 -1.02 34.58 -22.13
CA ASP A 499 -2.25 34.14 -21.46
C ASP A 499 -2.46 32.63 -21.65
N ARG A 500 -2.36 31.88 -20.54
CA ARG A 500 -2.55 30.42 -20.53
C ARG A 500 -3.97 30.00 -20.89
N GLN A 501 -4.99 30.75 -20.48
CA GLN A 501 -6.37 30.45 -20.83
C GLN A 501 -6.55 30.59 -22.33
N LYS A 502 -6.06 31.71 -22.91
CA LYS A 502 -6.13 31.93 -24.35
C LYS A 502 -5.37 30.87 -25.14
N ARG A 503 -4.18 30.48 -24.68
CA ARG A 503 -3.41 29.36 -25.22
C ARG A 503 -4.22 28.07 -25.26
N GLY A 504 -4.90 27.75 -24.16
CA GLY A 504 -5.78 26.57 -24.07
C GLY A 504 -6.92 26.59 -25.09
N GLU A 505 -7.56 27.74 -25.28
CA GLU A 505 -8.62 27.92 -26.28
C GLU A 505 -8.10 27.74 -27.72
N MET A 506 -6.96 28.35 -28.06
CA MET A 506 -6.36 28.27 -29.40
C MET A 506 -5.88 26.86 -29.73
N LEU A 507 -5.27 26.16 -28.77
CA LEU A 507 -4.90 24.74 -28.93
C LEU A 507 -6.12 23.84 -29.05
N LYS A 508 -7.24 24.15 -28.38
CA LYS A 508 -8.50 23.43 -28.57
C LYS A 508 -9.01 23.61 -30.00
N ASP A 509 -9.05 24.84 -30.52
CA ASP A 509 -9.46 25.12 -31.90
C ASP A 509 -8.59 24.39 -32.93
N LEU A 510 -7.26 24.44 -32.79
CA LEU A 510 -6.34 23.69 -33.65
C LEU A 510 -6.65 22.18 -33.65
N ARG A 511 -6.92 21.59 -32.47
CA ARG A 511 -7.28 20.17 -32.34
C ARG A 511 -8.61 19.84 -33.01
N ASP A 512 -9.61 20.70 -32.89
CA ASP A 512 -10.91 20.49 -33.54
C ASP A 512 -10.76 20.53 -35.06
N ARG A 513 -9.99 21.50 -35.59
CA ARG A 513 -9.67 21.57 -37.03
C ARG A 513 -8.88 20.36 -37.53
N ILE A 514 -7.91 19.84 -36.77
CA ILE A 514 -7.18 18.61 -37.10
C ILE A 514 -8.13 17.41 -37.22
N ARG A 515 -9.14 17.30 -36.35
CA ARG A 515 -10.13 16.20 -36.39
C ARG A 515 -11.06 16.30 -37.60
N GLU A 516 -11.40 17.52 -38.00
CA GLU A 516 -12.30 17.77 -39.13
C GLU A 516 -11.60 17.78 -40.50
N ALA A 517 -10.27 17.95 -40.53
CA ALA A 517 -9.49 18.05 -41.76
C ALA A 517 -9.60 16.86 -42.71
N GLU A 518 -9.39 17.15 -44.00
CA GLU A 518 -9.35 16.16 -45.06
C GLU A 518 -8.05 15.35 -44.99
N MET A 519 -8.18 14.04 -45.16
CA MET A 519 -7.06 13.13 -45.25
C MET A 519 -6.66 12.97 -46.73
N PRO A 520 -5.36 13.09 -47.08
CA PRO A 520 -4.90 12.82 -48.44
C PRO A 520 -5.38 11.46 -48.94
N GLY A 521 -5.84 11.39 -50.20
CA GLY A 521 -6.45 10.17 -50.75
C GLY A 521 -5.52 8.95 -50.71
N TRP A 522 -4.20 9.16 -50.87
CA TRP A 522 -3.23 8.07 -50.75
C TRP A 522 -3.10 7.57 -49.31
N ILE A 523 -3.15 8.46 -48.30
CA ILE A 523 -3.15 8.05 -46.88
C ILE A 523 -4.44 7.29 -46.55
N MET A 524 -5.59 7.75 -47.07
CA MET A 524 -6.86 7.03 -46.90
C MET A 524 -6.76 5.60 -47.41
N ASN A 525 -6.20 5.40 -48.61
CA ASN A 525 -6.04 4.06 -49.18
C ASN A 525 -5.11 3.18 -48.34
N GLU A 526 -3.92 3.68 -47.96
CA GLU A 526 -2.98 2.93 -47.11
C GLU A 526 -3.59 2.55 -45.75
N LEU A 527 -4.32 3.49 -45.11
CA LEU A 527 -5.03 3.22 -43.86
C LEU A 527 -6.17 2.22 -44.05
N SER A 528 -6.86 2.25 -45.20
CA SER A 528 -7.90 1.27 -45.53
C SER A 528 -7.30 -0.12 -45.74
N ASP A 529 -6.17 -0.22 -46.44
CA ASP A 529 -5.45 -1.48 -46.68
C ASP A 529 -4.92 -2.07 -45.38
N MET A 530 -4.39 -1.24 -44.47
CA MET A 530 -4.04 -1.64 -43.11
C MET A 530 -5.28 -2.12 -42.33
N GLN A 531 -6.37 -1.35 -42.35
CA GLN A 531 -7.61 -1.70 -41.62
C GLN A 531 -8.20 -3.03 -42.08
N MET A 532 -8.14 -3.35 -43.38
CA MET A 532 -8.64 -4.61 -43.95
C MET A 532 -7.78 -5.83 -43.60
N GLN A 533 -6.53 -5.63 -43.16
CA GLN A 533 -5.65 -6.73 -42.72
C GLN A 533 -5.97 -7.21 -41.30
N PHE A 534 -6.67 -6.39 -40.50
CA PHE A 534 -7.17 -6.85 -39.20
C PHE A 534 -8.37 -7.80 -39.37
N PRO A 535 -8.56 -8.79 -38.48
CA PRO A 535 -9.72 -9.67 -38.56
C PRO A 535 -11.05 -8.90 -38.48
N ALA A 536 -12.02 -9.33 -39.26
CA ALA A 536 -13.33 -8.68 -39.31
C ALA A 536 -14.02 -8.70 -37.94
N GLY A 537 -14.58 -7.55 -37.54
CA GLY A 537 -15.32 -7.40 -36.29
C GLY A 537 -14.47 -7.10 -35.05
N ILE A 538 -13.16 -6.97 -35.18
CA ILE A 538 -12.27 -6.60 -34.07
C ILE A 538 -12.10 -5.07 -33.99
N SER A 539 -12.14 -4.53 -32.76
CA SER A 539 -11.80 -3.12 -32.51
C SER A 539 -10.29 -2.91 -32.61
N ILE A 540 -9.82 -1.81 -33.20
CA ILE A 540 -8.38 -1.54 -33.38
C ILE A 540 -7.94 -0.45 -32.40
N ARG A 541 -6.94 -0.73 -31.56
CA ARG A 541 -6.34 0.24 -30.66
C ARG A 541 -5.24 1.03 -31.38
N CYS A 542 -5.43 2.34 -31.51
CA CYS A 542 -4.47 3.30 -32.05
C CYS A 542 -3.78 4.04 -30.89
N ARG A 543 -2.51 3.67 -30.60
CA ARG A 543 -1.68 4.28 -29.54
C ARG A 543 -0.74 5.32 -30.13
N SER A 544 -0.60 6.44 -29.43
CA SER A 544 0.38 7.48 -29.75
C SER A 544 1.81 6.99 -29.54
N SER A 545 2.68 7.24 -30.51
CA SER A 545 4.11 6.90 -30.47
C SER A 545 4.89 8.07 -31.08
N SER A 546 5.08 9.14 -30.30
CA SER A 546 5.70 10.39 -30.80
C SER A 546 7.22 10.37 -30.71
N ASN A 547 7.89 11.17 -31.53
CA ASN A 547 9.37 11.22 -31.61
C ASN A 547 10.06 12.05 -30.52
N ASN A 548 9.29 12.68 -29.64
CA ASN A 548 9.84 13.48 -28.56
C ASN A 548 9.75 12.80 -27.18
N GLU A 549 9.14 11.62 -27.08
CA GLU A 549 9.11 10.82 -25.83
C GLU A 549 10.50 10.28 -25.45
N ASP A 550 11.45 10.31 -26.40
CA ASP A 550 12.82 9.79 -26.25
C ASP A 550 13.86 10.88 -26.00
N LEU A 551 13.42 12.13 -25.84
CA LEU A 551 14.33 13.25 -25.62
C LEU A 551 14.87 13.23 -24.18
N PRO A 552 16.17 13.52 -23.98
CA PRO A 552 16.74 13.62 -22.63
C PRO A 552 15.93 14.54 -21.73
N GLY A 553 15.60 14.04 -20.54
CA GLY A 553 14.78 14.73 -19.55
C GLY A 553 13.30 14.91 -19.92
N PHE A 554 12.81 14.50 -21.10
CA PHE A 554 11.42 14.66 -21.52
C PHE A 554 10.61 13.37 -21.26
N SER A 555 9.51 13.47 -20.51
CA SER A 555 8.60 12.34 -20.28
C SER A 555 7.29 12.52 -21.07
N GLY A 556 6.99 11.56 -21.94
CA GLY A 556 5.72 11.52 -22.70
C GLY A 556 4.51 11.03 -21.90
N ALA A 557 4.71 10.60 -20.65
CA ALA A 557 3.69 9.91 -19.86
C ALA A 557 2.46 10.80 -19.64
N GLY A 558 1.28 10.26 -19.99
CA GLY A 558 0.02 10.96 -19.80
C GLY A 558 -0.19 12.20 -20.69
N LEU A 559 0.71 12.55 -21.61
CA LEU A 559 0.54 13.76 -22.45
C LEU A 559 -0.46 13.56 -23.59
N TYR A 560 -0.35 12.42 -24.28
CA TYR A 560 -1.06 12.12 -25.51
C TYR A 560 -2.26 11.22 -25.30
N THR A 561 -3.07 11.05 -26.34
CA THR A 561 -4.32 10.27 -26.28
C THR A 561 -4.20 9.05 -27.18
N SER A 562 -4.59 7.88 -26.65
CA SER A 562 -4.84 6.68 -27.44
C SER A 562 -6.34 6.55 -27.73
N LYS A 563 -6.70 5.95 -28.87
CA LYS A 563 -8.11 5.75 -29.29
C LYS A 563 -8.36 4.33 -29.72
N THR A 564 -9.55 3.82 -29.43
CA THR A 564 -10.03 2.56 -29.96
C THR A 564 -10.99 2.88 -31.11
N GLN A 565 -10.73 2.33 -32.29
CA GLN A 565 -11.61 2.36 -33.44
C GLN A 565 -12.51 1.12 -33.39
N HIS A 566 -13.82 1.33 -33.20
CA HIS A 566 -14.77 0.22 -33.20
C HIS A 566 -15.22 -0.14 -34.62
N PRO A 567 -15.60 -1.40 -34.89
CA PRO A 567 -15.94 -1.87 -36.23
C PRO A 567 -17.07 -1.08 -36.92
N ASP A 568 -17.99 -0.53 -36.14
CA ASP A 568 -19.16 0.23 -36.60
C ASP A 568 -18.87 1.72 -36.87
N GLU A 569 -17.72 2.21 -36.45
CA GLU A 569 -17.32 3.62 -36.60
C GLU A 569 -16.76 3.96 -37.99
N GLY A 570 -16.72 3.00 -38.91
CA GLY A 570 -16.28 3.19 -40.29
C GLY A 570 -14.76 3.25 -40.45
N HIS A 571 -14.27 4.25 -41.18
CA HIS A 571 -12.86 4.33 -41.57
C HIS A 571 -11.97 4.76 -40.38
N ILE A 572 -10.84 4.07 -40.19
CA ILE A 572 -9.89 4.30 -39.09
C ILE A 572 -9.26 5.70 -39.06
N SER A 573 -9.38 6.49 -40.12
CA SER A 573 -8.82 7.84 -40.21
C SER A 573 -9.42 8.77 -39.15
N LYS A 574 -10.64 8.51 -38.69
CA LYS A 574 -11.25 9.16 -37.51
C LYS A 574 -10.32 9.06 -36.30
N SER A 575 -9.94 7.84 -35.91
CA SER A 575 -9.10 7.57 -34.74
C SER A 575 -7.67 8.09 -34.94
N ILE A 576 -7.09 7.94 -36.13
CA ILE A 576 -5.76 8.49 -36.45
C ILE A 576 -5.72 10.02 -36.27
N LYS A 577 -6.71 10.75 -36.81
CA LYS A 577 -6.78 12.21 -36.64
C LYS A 577 -6.95 12.63 -35.17
N GLN A 578 -7.69 11.86 -34.38
CA GLN A 578 -7.81 12.10 -32.94
C GLN A 578 -6.47 11.90 -32.20
N VAL A 579 -5.68 10.89 -32.58
CA VAL A 579 -4.33 10.68 -32.03
C VAL A 579 -3.39 11.82 -32.46
N TYR A 580 -3.43 12.25 -33.73
CA TYR A 580 -2.65 13.40 -34.23
C TYR A 580 -2.98 14.69 -33.49
N ALA A 581 -4.27 14.97 -33.26
CA ALA A 581 -4.70 16.13 -32.49
C ALA A 581 -4.14 16.11 -31.06
N SER A 582 -3.90 14.94 -30.47
CA SER A 582 -3.44 14.84 -29.09
C SER A 582 -2.01 15.38 -28.87
N LEU A 583 -1.19 15.47 -29.93
CA LEU A 583 0.12 16.14 -29.86
C LEU A 583 -0.04 17.61 -29.43
N TRP A 584 -1.18 18.23 -29.75
CA TRP A 584 -1.53 19.63 -29.47
C TRP A 584 -2.44 19.80 -28.25
N ASN A 585 -2.52 18.80 -27.37
CA ASN A 585 -3.13 19.00 -26.05
C ASN A 585 -2.40 20.12 -25.30
N LEU A 586 -3.12 20.93 -24.49
CA LEU A 586 -2.49 22.02 -23.72
C LEU A 586 -1.29 21.52 -22.91
N ARG A 587 -1.47 20.42 -22.15
CA ARG A 587 -0.39 19.78 -21.39
C ARG A 587 0.79 19.33 -22.26
N ALA A 588 0.51 18.74 -23.42
CA ALA A 588 1.56 18.23 -24.32
C ALA A 588 2.33 19.37 -25.00
N PHE A 589 1.66 20.49 -25.28
CA PHE A 589 2.29 21.70 -25.79
C PHE A 589 3.15 22.37 -24.71
N GLU A 590 2.61 22.57 -23.51
CA GLU A 590 3.33 23.22 -22.40
C GLU A 590 4.58 22.43 -22.00
N GLU A 591 4.51 21.10 -22.03
CA GLU A 591 5.66 20.24 -21.76
C GLU A 591 6.75 20.38 -22.84
N ARG A 592 6.36 20.34 -24.12
CA ARG A 592 7.29 20.55 -25.25
C ARG A 592 7.93 21.93 -25.20
N GLU A 593 7.14 22.94 -24.90
CA GLU A 593 7.62 24.31 -24.74
C GLU A 593 8.62 24.40 -23.58
N PHE A 594 8.32 23.78 -22.44
CA PHE A 594 9.23 23.73 -21.29
C PHE A 594 10.58 23.11 -21.67
N TYR A 595 10.60 21.95 -22.31
CA TYR A 595 11.85 21.31 -22.75
C TYR A 595 12.47 21.90 -24.02
N ARG A 596 11.92 23.00 -24.54
CA ARG A 596 12.33 23.65 -25.78
C ARG A 596 12.36 22.68 -26.97
N VAL A 597 11.41 21.75 -27.02
CA VAL A 597 11.26 20.82 -28.14
C VAL A 597 10.73 21.57 -29.35
N ASN A 598 11.39 21.40 -30.49
CA ASN A 598 10.94 22.03 -31.74
C ASN A 598 9.54 21.51 -32.14
N HIS A 599 8.54 22.40 -32.10
CA HIS A 599 7.13 22.06 -32.35
C HIS A 599 6.84 21.61 -33.79
N TYR A 600 7.66 22.00 -34.77
CA TYR A 600 7.48 21.68 -36.18
C TYR A 600 8.02 20.28 -36.54
N LEU A 601 9.08 19.85 -35.85
CA LEU A 601 9.69 18.53 -36.03
C LEU A 601 9.05 17.47 -35.13
N ALA A 602 8.42 17.88 -34.02
CA ALA A 602 7.59 17.01 -33.21
C ALA A 602 6.49 16.35 -34.07
N SER A 603 6.53 15.03 -34.13
CA SER A 603 5.72 14.23 -35.05
C SER A 603 5.08 13.05 -34.32
N MET A 604 3.89 12.68 -34.76
CA MET A 604 3.10 11.60 -34.15
C MET A 604 3.08 10.36 -35.05
N GLY A 605 3.73 9.29 -34.60
CA GLY A 605 3.54 7.94 -35.13
C GLY A 605 2.35 7.29 -34.45
N VAL A 606 1.78 6.26 -35.07
CA VAL A 606 0.66 5.53 -34.48
C VAL A 606 0.92 4.04 -34.50
N LEU A 607 0.92 3.43 -33.32
CA LEU A 607 0.93 1.98 -33.15
C LEU A 607 -0.53 1.49 -33.20
N CYS A 608 -0.87 0.69 -34.20
CA CYS A 608 -2.19 0.10 -34.39
C CYS A 608 -2.13 -1.40 -34.12
N HIS A 609 -2.87 -1.90 -33.13
CA HIS A 609 -2.96 -3.32 -32.81
C HIS A 609 -4.40 -3.70 -32.43
N PRO A 610 -4.78 -5.00 -32.41
CA PRO A 610 -6.09 -5.41 -31.92
C PRO A 610 -6.33 -4.85 -30.51
N SER A 611 -7.49 -4.24 -30.30
CA SER A 611 -7.96 -3.92 -28.96
C SER A 611 -8.41 -5.21 -28.33
N PHE A 612 -7.91 -5.48 -27.14
CA PHE A 612 -8.52 -6.48 -26.27
C PHE A 612 -9.54 -5.71 -25.42
N SER A 613 -10.74 -6.25 -25.33
CA SER A 613 -11.79 -5.81 -24.41
C SER A 613 -12.14 -7.00 -23.52
N ASP A 614 -12.81 -6.72 -22.41
CA ASP A 614 -13.27 -7.74 -21.47
C ASP A 614 -12.10 -8.50 -20.80
N GLU A 615 -11.03 -7.76 -20.50
CA GLU A 615 -9.89 -8.27 -19.73
C GLU A 615 -10.33 -8.85 -18.38
N LYS A 616 -9.70 -9.95 -17.95
CA LYS A 616 -9.85 -10.45 -16.58
C LYS A 616 -9.03 -9.62 -15.61
N VAL A 617 -7.82 -9.25 -16.01
CA VAL A 617 -6.88 -8.49 -15.20
C VAL A 617 -6.11 -7.56 -16.10
N ASN A 618 -5.88 -6.33 -15.68
CA ASN A 618 -4.95 -5.40 -16.30
C ASN A 618 -3.86 -5.07 -15.26
N GLY A 619 -2.59 -4.96 -15.64
CA GLY A 619 -1.53 -4.65 -14.68
C GLY A 619 -0.33 -3.88 -15.22
N VAL A 620 0.48 -3.36 -14.30
CA VAL A 620 1.80 -2.76 -14.55
C VAL A 620 2.83 -3.52 -13.73
N GLY A 621 3.98 -3.81 -14.34
CA GLY A 621 5.11 -4.45 -13.68
C GLY A 621 6.40 -3.69 -13.89
N VAL A 622 7.29 -3.72 -12.90
CA VAL A 622 8.64 -3.15 -12.97
C VAL A 622 9.65 -4.26 -12.81
N THR A 623 10.69 -4.28 -13.65
CA THR A 623 11.71 -5.35 -13.63
C THR A 623 12.67 -5.29 -12.42
N THR A 624 12.42 -4.38 -11.48
CA THR A 624 13.05 -4.23 -10.18
C THR A 624 11.97 -3.80 -9.18
N ASP A 625 12.28 -3.85 -7.88
CA ASP A 625 11.47 -3.20 -6.85
C ASP A 625 11.92 -1.73 -6.66
N PRO A 626 11.08 -0.74 -7.02
CA PRO A 626 11.43 0.66 -6.86
C PRO A 626 11.14 1.22 -5.46
N VAL A 627 10.54 0.44 -4.55
CA VAL A 627 9.81 0.98 -3.39
C VAL A 627 10.25 0.34 -2.08
N TYR A 628 10.23 -0.98 -1.99
CA TYR A 628 10.59 -1.68 -0.76
C TYR A 628 12.09 -1.97 -0.66
N ASN A 629 12.85 -1.55 -1.67
CA ASN A 629 14.29 -1.73 -1.77
C ASN A 629 14.70 -3.20 -1.53
N THR A 630 13.89 -4.12 -2.06
CA THR A 630 14.14 -5.56 -2.06
C THR A 630 15.01 -5.95 -3.23
N ASP A 631 15.96 -6.85 -2.97
CA ASP A 631 16.83 -7.39 -3.99
C ASP A 631 16.17 -8.59 -4.68
N ASN A 632 16.44 -8.76 -5.98
CA ASN A 632 16.00 -9.91 -6.78
C ASN A 632 14.48 -10.11 -6.84
N THR A 633 13.72 -9.03 -6.91
CA THR A 633 12.26 -9.03 -7.07
C THR A 633 11.84 -8.24 -8.31
N PHE A 634 10.68 -8.59 -8.84
CA PHE A 634 9.88 -7.80 -9.75
C PHE A 634 8.71 -7.21 -8.96
N TYR A 635 8.35 -5.97 -9.24
CA TYR A 635 7.15 -5.36 -8.67
C TYR A 635 5.99 -5.55 -9.65
N LEU A 636 4.83 -5.99 -9.18
CA LEU A 636 3.61 -6.13 -9.96
C LEU A 636 2.45 -5.43 -9.26
N ASN A 637 1.65 -4.70 -10.03
CA ASN A 637 0.40 -4.08 -9.57
C ASN A 637 -0.71 -4.40 -10.58
N SER A 638 -1.76 -5.09 -10.14
CA SER A 638 -2.80 -5.69 -10.98
C SER A 638 -4.20 -5.29 -10.53
N GLN A 639 -5.12 -5.10 -11.47
CA GLN A 639 -6.51 -4.76 -11.17
C GLN A 639 -7.48 -5.67 -11.95
N LEU A 640 -8.61 -6.02 -11.33
CA LEU A 640 -9.66 -6.82 -11.97
C LEU A 640 -10.32 -6.04 -13.10
N GLY A 641 -10.56 -6.71 -14.23
CA GLY A 641 -11.30 -6.13 -15.34
C GLY A 641 -10.51 -5.13 -16.17
N GLU A 642 -11.24 -4.17 -16.72
CA GLU A 642 -10.73 -2.99 -17.41
C GLU A 642 -10.60 -1.79 -16.46
N ASP A 643 -10.84 -1.99 -15.17
CA ASP A 643 -10.68 -0.92 -14.18
C ASP A 643 -9.24 -0.41 -14.23
N LEU A 644 -9.09 0.92 -14.21
CA LEU A 644 -7.80 1.52 -14.50
C LEU A 644 -6.89 1.31 -13.30
N ILE A 645 -5.77 0.61 -13.47
CA ILE A 645 -4.73 0.45 -12.43
C ILE A 645 -4.23 1.82 -11.91
N THR A 646 -4.25 2.82 -12.78
CA THR A 646 -3.80 4.19 -12.49
C THR A 646 -4.92 5.12 -12.01
N ASN A 647 -6.17 4.68 -12.11
CA ASN A 647 -7.36 5.45 -11.72
C ASN A 647 -8.55 4.50 -11.44
N PRO A 648 -8.46 3.66 -10.39
CA PRO A 648 -9.54 2.74 -10.06
C PRO A 648 -10.84 3.51 -9.81
N ASP A 649 -12.00 2.86 -9.99
CA ASP A 649 -13.24 3.37 -9.40
C ASP A 649 -12.98 3.65 -7.91
N SER A 650 -13.65 4.64 -7.30
CA SER A 650 -13.25 5.28 -6.02
C SER A 650 -12.99 4.34 -4.83
N ASN A 651 -13.36 3.07 -4.96
CA ASN A 651 -13.25 2.03 -3.95
C ASN A 651 -12.41 0.83 -4.43
N SER A 652 -11.81 0.79 -5.62
CA SER A 652 -11.04 -0.39 -6.07
C SER A 652 -9.57 -0.31 -5.65
N VAL A 653 -9.13 -1.34 -4.94
CA VAL A 653 -7.75 -1.57 -4.52
C VAL A 653 -7.11 -2.57 -5.48
N PRO A 654 -5.96 -2.26 -6.09
CA PRO A 654 -5.24 -3.21 -6.93
C PRO A 654 -4.48 -4.24 -6.08
N GLU A 655 -4.31 -5.44 -6.62
CA GLU A 655 -3.39 -6.45 -6.11
C GLU A 655 -1.94 -6.00 -6.31
N GLU A 656 -1.12 -6.15 -5.29
CA GLU A 656 0.30 -5.84 -5.32
C GLU A 656 1.15 -7.05 -4.92
N ILE A 657 2.11 -7.40 -5.77
CA ILE A 657 2.97 -8.55 -5.56
C ILE A 657 4.43 -8.16 -5.79
N LEU A 658 5.28 -8.51 -4.81
CA LEU A 658 6.71 -8.67 -5.03
C LEU A 658 6.99 -10.09 -5.50
N LEU A 659 7.24 -10.23 -6.79
CA LEU A 659 7.53 -11.51 -7.42
C LEU A 659 9.03 -11.75 -7.42
N TYR A 660 9.55 -12.72 -6.65
CA TYR A 660 10.98 -13.01 -6.67
C TYR A 660 11.45 -13.41 -8.07
N LYS A 661 12.71 -13.15 -8.43
CA LYS A 661 13.28 -13.65 -9.69
C LYS A 661 13.50 -15.16 -9.63
N ASN A 662 13.86 -15.67 -8.45
CA ASN A 662 14.01 -17.10 -8.17
C ASN A 662 12.71 -17.68 -7.57
N PRO A 663 12.04 -18.65 -8.23
CA PRO A 663 10.83 -19.30 -7.69
C PRO A 663 11.09 -20.19 -6.46
N ASP A 664 12.33 -20.63 -6.23
CA ASP A 664 12.67 -21.53 -5.13
C ASP A 664 12.88 -20.79 -3.78
N TYR A 665 12.78 -19.46 -3.77
CA TYR A 665 12.90 -18.64 -2.56
C TYR A 665 11.50 -18.34 -2.00
N GLN A 666 11.18 -18.86 -0.80
CA GLN A 666 9.84 -18.80 -0.20
C GLN A 666 8.77 -19.42 -1.12
N GLU A 667 7.51 -18.97 -1.10
CA GLU A 667 6.49 -19.34 -2.12
C GLU A 667 6.79 -18.74 -3.51
N GLY A 668 7.94 -18.06 -3.66
CA GLY A 668 8.36 -17.41 -4.87
C GLY A 668 7.77 -16.01 -5.05
N TYR A 669 6.84 -15.54 -4.23
CA TYR A 669 6.31 -14.18 -4.26
C TYR A 669 5.88 -13.74 -2.85
N VAL A 670 5.70 -12.44 -2.66
CA VAL A 670 5.06 -11.85 -1.49
C VAL A 670 3.86 -11.06 -2.00
N LEU A 671 2.66 -11.44 -1.57
CA LEU A 671 1.45 -10.64 -1.74
C LEU A 671 1.49 -9.51 -0.71
N ILE A 672 1.65 -8.28 -1.19
CA ILE A 672 1.73 -7.09 -0.33
C ILE A 672 0.32 -6.56 -0.06
N GLN A 673 -0.53 -6.57 -1.09
CA GLN A 673 -1.90 -6.09 -1.02
C GLN A 673 -2.79 -6.95 -1.93
N SER A 674 -3.93 -7.43 -1.43
CA SER A 674 -4.92 -8.13 -2.25
C SER A 674 -5.80 -7.13 -3.00
N SER A 675 -6.30 -7.51 -4.18
CA SER A 675 -7.35 -6.71 -4.82
C SER A 675 -8.66 -6.89 -4.07
N ASN A 676 -9.36 -5.79 -3.77
CA ASN A 676 -10.67 -5.85 -3.12
C ASN A 676 -11.85 -6.07 -4.09
N LEU A 677 -11.56 -6.26 -5.39
CA LEU A 677 -12.56 -6.63 -6.40
C LEU A 677 -12.74 -8.15 -6.53
N VAL A 678 -11.90 -8.94 -5.85
CA VAL A 678 -12.00 -10.40 -5.78
C VAL A 678 -12.06 -10.88 -4.32
N PRO A 679 -12.59 -12.09 -4.05
CA PRO A 679 -12.55 -12.66 -2.70
C PRO A 679 -11.14 -12.69 -2.13
N TYR A 680 -11.00 -12.50 -0.81
CA TYR A 680 -9.71 -12.31 -0.13
C TYR A 680 -8.72 -13.49 -0.26
N ASP A 681 -9.22 -14.70 -0.50
CA ASP A 681 -8.43 -15.91 -0.75
C ASP A 681 -7.98 -16.07 -2.22
N SER A 682 -8.39 -15.13 -3.07
CA SER A 682 -8.18 -15.16 -4.51
C SER A 682 -7.13 -14.14 -4.91
N ILE A 683 -6.14 -14.61 -5.66
CA ILE A 683 -5.15 -13.77 -6.34
C ILE A 683 -5.57 -13.54 -7.78
N LEU A 684 -5.44 -12.31 -8.27
CA LEU A 684 -5.73 -11.94 -9.66
C LEU A 684 -4.75 -12.64 -10.61
N ILE A 685 -3.47 -12.69 -10.25
CA ILE A 685 -2.46 -13.40 -11.02
C ILE A 685 -2.30 -14.83 -10.50
N SER A 686 -2.70 -15.80 -11.31
CA SER A 686 -2.48 -17.22 -10.99
C SER A 686 -1.00 -17.60 -10.90
N LYS A 687 -0.67 -18.68 -10.18
CA LYS A 687 0.73 -19.18 -10.07
C LYS A 687 1.37 -19.46 -11.44
N ASP A 688 0.61 -19.96 -12.41
CA ASP A 688 1.09 -20.18 -13.79
C ASP A 688 1.40 -18.86 -14.51
N HIS A 689 0.56 -17.83 -14.30
CA HIS A 689 0.81 -16.50 -14.82
C HIS A 689 2.01 -15.84 -14.14
N MET A 690 2.21 -16.02 -12.83
CA MET A 690 3.41 -15.53 -12.14
C MET A 690 4.69 -16.17 -12.69
N GLN A 691 4.67 -17.48 -12.96
CA GLN A 691 5.81 -18.16 -13.57
C GLN A 691 6.10 -17.61 -14.98
N SER A 692 5.04 -17.38 -15.77
CA SER A 692 5.16 -16.74 -17.09
C SER A 692 5.72 -15.31 -16.96
N MET A 693 5.24 -14.55 -15.98
CA MET A 693 5.68 -13.18 -15.72
C MET A 693 7.15 -13.12 -15.32
N ARG A 694 7.67 -14.06 -14.51
CA ARG A 694 9.12 -14.14 -14.22
C ARG A 694 9.93 -14.28 -15.49
N MET A 695 9.53 -15.20 -16.36
CA MET A 695 10.23 -15.44 -17.63
C MET A 695 10.16 -14.21 -18.53
N TYR A 696 8.98 -13.59 -18.65
CA TYR A 696 8.77 -12.45 -19.52
C TYR A 696 9.49 -11.21 -19.02
N LEU A 697 9.35 -10.84 -17.74
CA LEU A 697 10.04 -9.68 -17.17
C LEU A 697 11.55 -9.83 -17.17
N SER A 698 12.09 -11.02 -16.89
CA SER A 698 13.53 -11.27 -17.01
C SER A 698 14.01 -11.07 -18.45
N LYS A 699 13.31 -11.68 -19.41
CA LYS A 699 13.68 -11.58 -20.83
C LYS A 699 13.55 -10.15 -21.35
N ILE A 700 12.48 -9.45 -21.00
CA ILE A 700 12.28 -8.03 -21.33
C ILE A 700 13.42 -7.20 -20.77
N HIS A 701 13.77 -7.41 -19.49
CA HIS A 701 14.88 -6.70 -18.85
C HIS A 701 16.20 -6.91 -19.60
N ASP A 702 16.61 -8.17 -19.79
CA ASP A 702 17.91 -8.53 -20.37
C ASP A 702 18.05 -8.06 -21.83
N GLU A 703 16.99 -8.16 -22.64
CA GLU A 703 17.02 -7.73 -24.04
C GLU A 703 17.02 -6.21 -24.17
N PHE A 704 16.18 -5.51 -23.38
CA PHE A 704 16.19 -4.05 -23.42
C PHE A 704 17.42 -3.45 -22.77
N GLU A 705 18.03 -4.09 -21.77
CA GLU A 705 19.32 -3.66 -21.21
C GLU A 705 20.38 -3.57 -22.33
N GLN A 706 20.41 -4.55 -23.22
CA GLN A 706 21.31 -4.54 -24.39
C GLN A 706 20.89 -3.51 -25.44
N LEU A 707 19.60 -3.44 -25.80
CA LEU A 707 19.11 -2.52 -26.84
C LEU A 707 19.30 -1.05 -26.46
N TYR A 708 19.14 -0.72 -25.18
CA TYR A 708 19.44 0.60 -24.62
C TYR A 708 20.93 0.72 -24.21
N GLY A 709 21.77 -0.31 -24.32
CA GLY A 709 23.19 -0.23 -23.93
C GLY A 709 23.38 0.14 -22.45
N ALA A 710 22.50 -0.36 -21.59
CA ALA A 710 22.48 -0.13 -20.15
C ALA A 710 23.18 -1.24 -19.34
N GLU A 711 23.94 -2.10 -20.00
CA GLU A 711 24.60 -3.27 -19.40
C GLU A 711 25.41 -2.91 -18.15
N GLY A 712 25.09 -3.56 -17.02
CA GLY A 712 25.78 -3.36 -15.75
C GLY A 712 25.38 -2.09 -14.99
N ASN A 713 24.34 -1.38 -15.45
CA ASN A 713 23.73 -0.30 -14.71
C ASN A 713 22.77 -0.86 -13.66
N ALA A 714 23.19 -0.83 -12.39
CA ALA A 714 22.40 -1.35 -11.26
C ALA A 714 21.04 -0.64 -11.04
N THR A 715 20.83 0.53 -11.66
CA THR A 715 19.55 1.26 -11.58
C THR A 715 18.67 1.11 -12.81
N PHE A 716 19.10 0.34 -13.82
CA PHE A 716 18.30 0.10 -15.01
C PHE A 716 17.11 -0.82 -14.67
N ALA A 717 15.93 -0.44 -15.12
CA ALA A 717 14.74 -1.28 -15.05
C ALA A 717 13.79 -0.93 -16.20
N ILE A 718 12.80 -1.78 -16.45
CA ILE A 718 11.76 -1.60 -17.45
C ILE A 718 10.40 -1.57 -16.75
N ASP A 719 9.60 -0.58 -17.12
CA ASP A 719 8.16 -0.46 -16.86
C ASP A 719 7.40 -1.22 -17.95
N VAL A 720 6.54 -2.17 -17.56
CA VAL A 720 5.84 -3.10 -18.43
C VAL A 720 4.34 -3.04 -18.15
N GLU A 721 3.53 -2.70 -19.17
CA GLU A 721 2.07 -2.83 -19.10
C GLU A 721 1.66 -4.23 -19.57
N TYR A 722 0.84 -4.96 -18.80
CA TYR A 722 0.34 -6.29 -19.17
C TYR A 722 -1.17 -6.42 -18.93
N LYS A 723 -1.75 -7.53 -19.40
CA LYS A 723 -3.12 -7.95 -19.14
C LYS A 723 -3.27 -9.47 -19.14
N ILE A 724 -4.30 -9.96 -18.46
CA ILE A 724 -4.84 -11.31 -18.61
C ILE A 724 -6.16 -11.18 -19.34
N THR A 725 -6.22 -11.74 -20.54
CA THR A 725 -7.40 -11.73 -21.41
C THR A 725 -8.52 -12.62 -20.89
N PHE A 726 -9.76 -12.46 -21.39
CA PHE A 726 -10.90 -13.30 -21.02
C PHE A 726 -10.62 -14.81 -21.18
N ASP A 727 -9.91 -15.18 -22.24
CA ASP A 727 -9.48 -16.56 -22.51
C ASP A 727 -8.20 -16.97 -21.76
N ASN A 728 -7.85 -16.24 -20.71
CA ASN A 728 -6.82 -16.56 -19.72
C ASN A 728 -5.37 -16.49 -20.23
N ARG A 729 -5.10 -15.75 -21.31
CA ARG A 729 -3.74 -15.52 -21.83
C ARG A 729 -3.13 -14.25 -21.24
N LEU A 730 -1.88 -14.35 -20.81
CA LEU A 730 -1.05 -13.21 -20.38
C LEU A 730 -0.47 -12.50 -21.62
N VAL A 731 -0.76 -11.21 -21.76
CA VAL A 731 -0.32 -10.38 -22.89
C VAL A 731 0.45 -9.17 -22.36
N ILE A 732 1.61 -8.89 -22.95
CA ILE A 732 2.41 -7.69 -22.66
C ILE A 732 2.06 -6.62 -23.70
N LYS A 733 1.50 -5.48 -23.25
CA LYS A 733 0.99 -4.41 -24.12
C LYS A 733 2.08 -3.42 -24.50
N GLN A 734 3.03 -3.18 -23.60
CA GLN A 734 4.03 -2.13 -23.73
C GLN A 734 5.19 -2.41 -22.78
N ALA A 735 6.39 -1.99 -23.17
CA ALA A 735 7.57 -1.93 -22.31
C ALA A 735 8.35 -0.64 -22.58
N ARG A 736 8.91 -0.02 -21.54
CA ARG A 736 9.76 1.19 -21.64
C ARG A 736 10.73 1.29 -20.46
N PRO A 737 11.86 1.99 -20.58
CA PRO A 737 12.78 2.22 -19.46
C PRO A 737 12.10 2.88 -18.25
N TRP A 738 12.48 2.45 -17.05
CA TRP A 738 12.13 3.06 -15.77
C TRP A 738 12.99 4.30 -15.52
N VAL A 739 12.38 5.29 -14.84
CA VAL A 739 12.76 6.67 -14.43
C VAL A 739 14.24 7.10 -14.45
N SER A 740 15.18 6.19 -14.24
CA SER A 740 16.60 6.48 -14.03
C SER A 740 17.47 6.45 -15.30
N TYR A 741 16.93 6.11 -16.47
CA TYR A 741 17.76 5.96 -17.67
C TYR A 741 17.77 7.22 -18.55
N GLU A 742 18.88 7.96 -18.52
CA GLU A 742 19.30 8.81 -19.64
C GLU A 742 20.27 8.03 -20.53
N PRO A 743 20.04 7.95 -21.86
CA PRO A 743 21.00 7.31 -22.75
C PRO A 743 22.33 8.06 -22.70
N VAL A 744 23.36 7.38 -22.18
CA VAL A 744 24.73 7.90 -22.16
C VAL A 744 25.17 8.08 -23.60
N LYS A 745 25.17 9.33 -24.09
CA LYS A 745 25.92 9.67 -25.29
C LYS A 745 27.39 9.43 -24.99
N SER A 746 28.04 8.62 -25.81
CA SER A 746 29.47 8.35 -25.70
C SER A 746 30.24 9.67 -25.77
N GLY A 747 30.76 10.09 -24.61
CA GLY A 747 31.68 11.21 -24.48
C GLY A 747 31.14 12.38 -23.68
N GLN A 748 31.15 12.26 -22.36
CA GLN A 748 31.89 13.14 -21.45
C GLN A 748 31.75 12.60 -20.02
N ASN A 749 32.90 12.27 -19.40
CA ASN A 749 32.97 11.84 -18.01
C ASN A 749 32.70 13.03 -17.10
N ASP A 750 31.51 13.10 -16.50
CA ASP A 750 31.27 13.93 -15.32
C ASP A 750 31.05 13.05 -14.07
N ALA A 751 31.52 13.58 -12.95
CA ALA A 751 32.01 12.84 -11.80
C ALA A 751 30.93 12.11 -10.98
N VAL A 752 30.91 10.77 -11.05
CA VAL A 752 30.30 9.92 -10.03
C VAL A 752 31.22 9.89 -8.81
N ASN A 753 30.70 10.22 -7.62
CA ASN A 753 31.40 10.05 -6.34
C ASN A 753 31.81 8.57 -6.17
N GLN A 754 33.10 8.27 -6.29
CA GLN A 754 33.62 6.91 -6.22
C GLN A 754 33.66 6.42 -4.76
N LYS A 755 33.11 5.22 -4.50
CA LYS A 755 32.78 4.68 -3.15
C LYS A 755 33.89 3.78 -2.60
N LEU A 756 34.13 3.80 -1.28
CA LEU A 756 34.99 2.84 -0.56
C LEU A 756 34.18 1.61 -0.14
N THR A 757 34.75 0.41 -0.32
CA THR A 757 34.17 -0.85 0.17
C THR A 757 34.64 -1.10 1.60
N VAL A 758 33.70 -1.36 2.53
CA VAL A 758 33.98 -1.57 3.96
C VAL A 758 33.33 -2.87 4.45
N PHE A 759 34.10 -3.77 5.06
CA PHE A 759 33.61 -5.07 5.56
C PHE A 759 34.41 -5.57 6.78
N PRO A 760 33.81 -6.19 7.82
CA PRO A 760 32.38 -6.44 7.98
C PRO A 760 31.63 -5.15 8.31
N ASN A 761 30.39 -5.04 7.85
CA ASN A 761 29.49 -3.95 8.18
C ASN A 761 28.07 -4.54 8.33
N PRO A 762 27.51 -4.67 9.55
CA PRO A 762 27.97 -4.07 10.80
C PRO A 762 29.31 -4.64 11.31
N ALA A 763 30.12 -3.78 11.93
CA ALA A 763 31.45 -4.07 12.45
C ALA A 763 31.44 -4.14 13.97
N GLN A 764 32.18 -5.09 14.55
CA GLN A 764 32.36 -5.20 16.01
C GLN A 764 33.75 -4.75 16.44
N GLU A 765 34.81 -5.43 16.03
CA GLU A 765 36.16 -5.11 16.51
C GLU A 765 37.06 -4.46 15.46
N TRP A 766 36.75 -4.66 14.17
CA TRP A 766 37.55 -4.15 13.07
C TRP A 766 36.73 -4.02 11.77
N ILE A 767 37.22 -3.23 10.82
CA ILE A 767 36.77 -3.16 9.43
C ILE A 767 37.96 -3.30 8.49
N TYR A 768 37.72 -3.90 7.34
CA TYR A 768 38.58 -3.96 6.18
C TYR A 768 38.08 -2.96 5.15
N VAL A 769 38.97 -2.10 4.69
CA VAL A 769 38.67 -1.03 3.74
C VAL A 769 39.42 -1.31 2.46
N GLN A 770 38.68 -1.43 1.36
CA GLN A 770 39.24 -1.63 0.02
C GLN A 770 38.72 -0.56 -0.93
N CYS A 771 39.59 -0.16 -1.85
CA CYS A 771 39.26 0.71 -2.95
C CYS A 771 39.87 0.10 -4.22
N ALA A 772 39.05 -0.10 -5.25
CA ALA A 772 39.53 -0.55 -6.55
C ALA A 772 40.09 0.66 -7.31
N ASP A 773 41.33 0.55 -7.79
CA ASP A 773 41.99 1.57 -8.62
C ASP A 773 42.16 2.97 -7.98
N CYS A 774 42.32 3.06 -6.64
CA CYS A 774 42.65 4.33 -5.98
C CYS A 774 43.85 4.28 -5.02
N ASN A 775 44.59 5.39 -4.97
CA ASN A 775 45.83 5.55 -4.20
C ASN A 775 45.62 6.42 -2.95
N LEU A 776 45.04 5.82 -1.92
CA LEU A 776 44.71 6.46 -0.64
C LEU A 776 45.95 6.71 0.21
N LYS A 777 46.12 7.95 0.65
CA LYS A 777 47.18 8.37 1.59
C LYS A 777 46.67 8.52 3.01
N GLU A 778 45.40 8.88 3.17
CA GLU A 778 44.77 9.13 4.46
C GLU A 778 43.35 8.59 4.46
N LEU A 779 42.96 7.97 5.58
CA LEU A 779 41.59 7.56 5.87
C LEU A 779 41.13 8.22 7.17
N ILE A 780 39.97 8.84 7.12
CA ILE A 780 39.35 9.59 8.22
C ILE A 780 38.01 8.96 8.57
N VAL A 781 37.80 8.64 9.84
CA VAL A 781 36.51 8.20 10.39
C VAL A 781 35.82 9.40 11.02
N SER A 782 34.59 9.68 10.63
CA SER A 782 33.74 10.73 11.20
C SER A 782 32.43 10.14 11.70
N ASN A 783 31.81 10.74 12.70
CA ASN A 783 30.45 10.37 13.12
C ASN A 783 29.40 10.94 12.13
N ILE A 784 28.12 10.59 12.30
CA ILE A 784 27.04 11.09 11.43
C ILE A 784 26.86 12.62 11.41
N THR A 785 27.38 13.32 12.42
CA THR A 785 27.36 14.79 12.47
C THR A 785 28.55 15.42 11.73
N GLY A 786 29.38 14.62 11.06
CA GLY A 786 30.54 15.08 10.28
C GLY A 786 31.77 15.43 11.14
N SER A 787 31.75 15.16 12.45
CA SER A 787 32.90 15.39 13.32
C SER A 787 33.89 14.23 13.19
N THR A 788 35.14 14.55 12.88
CA THR A 788 36.23 13.56 12.81
C THR A 788 36.46 12.91 14.17
N VAL A 789 36.37 11.59 14.20
CA VAL A 789 36.58 10.75 15.39
C VAL A 789 37.98 10.14 15.38
N GLU A 790 38.52 9.80 14.19
CA GLU A 790 39.87 9.25 14.03
C GLU A 790 40.42 9.48 12.62
N GLY A 791 41.74 9.57 12.47
CA GLY A 791 42.42 9.63 11.17
C GLY A 791 43.69 8.79 11.16
N LYS A 792 43.95 8.07 10.06
CA LYS A 792 45.12 7.20 9.89
C LYS A 792 45.80 7.46 8.55
N LEU A 793 47.10 7.74 8.61
CA LEU A 793 47.96 7.82 7.44
C LEU A 793 48.35 6.41 6.95
N ILE A 794 48.32 6.20 5.65
CA ILE A 794 48.59 4.92 4.99
C ILE A 794 49.75 5.13 4.02
N MET A 795 50.78 4.29 4.12
CA MET A 795 51.89 4.28 3.18
C MET A 795 51.67 3.13 2.18
N ASN A 796 51.38 3.48 0.93
CA ASN A 796 51.07 2.62 -0.23
C ASN A 796 49.78 1.79 -0.12
N SER A 797 48.79 2.12 -0.95
CA SER A 797 47.51 1.40 -1.07
C SER A 797 47.31 0.77 -2.45
N ASP A 798 48.37 0.25 -3.09
CA ASP A 798 48.20 -0.51 -4.34
C ASP A 798 47.44 -1.82 -4.05
N ASN A 799 46.12 -1.80 -4.22
CA ASN A 799 45.17 -2.94 -4.15
C ASN A 799 45.18 -3.81 -2.88
N ALA A 800 46.01 -3.52 -1.88
CA ALA A 800 46.03 -4.20 -0.59
C ALA A 800 45.13 -3.45 0.40
N GLY A 801 43.95 -4.01 0.70
CA GLY A 801 43.01 -3.39 1.64
C GLY A 801 43.54 -3.32 3.08
N ASN A 802 43.00 -2.37 3.84
CA ASN A 802 43.52 -1.94 5.14
C ASN A 802 42.59 -2.33 6.28
N ILE A 803 43.13 -2.90 7.35
CA ILE A 803 42.37 -3.19 8.57
C ILE A 803 42.41 -1.99 9.54
N PHE A 804 41.25 -1.58 10.01
CA PHE A 804 41.02 -0.59 11.07
C PHE A 804 40.38 -1.28 12.27
N PHE A 805 40.97 -1.12 13.45
CA PHE A 805 40.39 -1.62 14.70
C PHE A 805 39.48 -0.56 15.31
N LEU A 806 38.29 -0.97 15.74
CA LEU A 806 37.21 -0.06 16.14
C LEU A 806 36.85 -0.16 17.63
N LYS A 807 37.66 -0.85 18.42
CA LYS A 807 37.35 -1.21 19.81
C LYS A 807 37.14 0.01 20.73
N HIS A 808 37.72 1.14 20.39
CA HIS A 808 37.59 2.42 21.12
C HIS A 808 36.43 3.28 20.65
N LEU A 809 35.77 2.95 19.53
CA LEU A 809 34.60 3.68 19.04
C LEU A 809 33.34 3.18 19.76
N PRO A 810 32.47 4.08 20.28
CA PRO A 810 31.18 3.66 20.82
C PRO A 810 30.26 3.11 19.71
N PRO A 811 29.24 2.31 20.04
CA PRO A 811 28.23 1.86 19.08
C PRO A 811 27.60 3.05 18.36
N GLY A 812 27.43 2.94 17.05
CA GLY A 812 26.91 4.04 16.24
C GLY A 812 27.29 3.95 14.76
N VAL A 813 26.79 4.90 13.98
CA VAL A 813 27.04 4.99 12.55
C VAL A 813 28.22 5.92 12.28
N TYR A 814 29.15 5.47 11.43
CA TYR A 814 30.36 6.20 11.10
C TYR A 814 30.54 6.30 9.58
N LEU A 815 31.05 7.45 9.14
CA LEU A 815 31.48 7.73 7.78
C LEU A 815 32.99 7.56 7.70
N LEU A 816 33.47 6.92 6.65
CA LEU A 816 34.87 6.75 6.34
C LEU A 816 35.20 7.52 5.07
N THR A 817 36.15 8.44 5.13
CA THR A 817 36.58 9.25 4.00
C THR A 817 38.05 9.00 3.69
N GLY A 818 38.36 8.59 2.47
CA GLY A 818 39.71 8.38 1.97
C GLY A 818 40.13 9.49 1.03
N PHE A 819 41.36 9.99 1.20
CA PHE A 819 41.93 11.02 0.34
C PHE A 819 43.10 10.45 -0.49
N SER A 820 43.04 10.67 -1.80
CA SER A 820 44.11 10.34 -2.74
C SER A 820 44.82 11.61 -3.21
N GLU A 821 46.14 11.68 -3.00
CA GLU A 821 46.96 12.81 -3.48
C GLU A 821 47.28 12.71 -4.97
N VAL A 822 47.12 11.53 -5.59
CA VAL A 822 47.52 11.30 -6.99
C VAL A 822 46.51 11.90 -7.97
N ASP A 823 45.22 11.84 -7.65
CA ASP A 823 44.12 12.34 -8.47
C ASP A 823 43.26 13.43 -7.79
N ASN A 824 43.64 13.82 -6.56
CA ASN A 824 42.99 14.87 -5.76
C ASN A 824 41.48 14.59 -5.52
N LYS A 825 41.10 13.32 -5.43
CA LYS A 825 39.72 12.87 -5.20
C LYS A 825 39.53 12.34 -3.77
N SER A 826 38.30 12.51 -3.27
CA SER A 826 37.84 11.93 -2.01
C SER A 826 36.91 10.75 -2.28
N TYR A 827 37.15 9.65 -1.56
CA TYR A 827 36.34 8.43 -1.61
C TYR A 827 35.61 8.27 -0.29
N SER A 828 34.36 7.80 -0.29
CA SER A 828 33.58 7.66 0.94
C SER A 828 32.97 6.27 1.11
N GLY A 829 32.96 5.76 2.35
CA GLY A 829 32.27 4.56 2.78
C GLY A 829 31.51 4.79 4.08
N LYS A 830 30.60 3.90 4.44
CA LYS A 830 29.81 3.97 5.69
C LYS A 830 29.92 2.63 6.39
N PHE A 831 30.05 2.63 7.71
CA PHE A 831 29.92 1.43 8.53
C PHE A 831 29.19 1.67 9.84
N ILE A 832 28.56 0.62 10.37
CA ILE A 832 27.86 0.60 11.64
C ILE A 832 28.76 -0.13 12.64
N LYS A 833 29.08 0.50 13.77
CA LYS A 833 29.75 -0.15 14.90
C LYS A 833 28.66 -0.65 15.85
N LEU A 834 28.62 -1.97 16.08
CA LEU A 834 27.76 -2.58 17.10
C LEU A 834 28.35 -2.44 18.51
#